data_AF-A0A388RH85-F1
#
_entry.id   AF-A0A388RH85-F1
#
_cell.length_a   1.000
_cell.length_b   1.000
_cell.length_c   1.000
_cell.angle_alpha   90.00
_cell.angle_beta   90.00
_cell.angle_gamma   90.00
#
_symmetry.space_group_name_H-M   'P 1'
#
loop_
_entity.id
_entity.type
_entity.pdbx_description
1 polymer ?
#
loop_
_entity_poly.entity_id
_entity_poly.type
_entity_poly.pdbx_seq_one_letter_code
_entity_poly.pdbx_strand_id
1 'polypeptide(L)'
;MDKKDKDIQWLGEEDAYLGPAARAGLGILFESNDWTWWNDPGDARDALERAVPKSGLAKWGGDASVMEADKWVDPLVAISIARAFASLNRRGPLCIKVVRSVWSWPGHAETVNSVALELSTVVGPERVFADWPRNTRPRFPLTATEQSPLRVIAGTRFALDRLRSDEVLPRHVVWRPDAKVADIVVAESLAALGDMVAARVVILYGRQGGNLLAQIESLRDRFSAQCVIHVDVDDGQITEWLRLQLTSWGEFGLPLGDAIEEANAQSNASGRILASTQTFIVGSARFLRQSLIKERRGDYLGLTHAQRAAPSPEVLLDAPELTPFLPTIDGERPGTDAKRHVPPMERVLDSRVRQGHRELETWPLHGVVDIVVDIRLRTPLHSLRPAFPEQQVEWDGDSKVLMVHLLEIGSAPVTRPLTVRRTGDSEAVTFSREIRNGPVDLRLVVSDGARILQTARLQSAPGEAIHFFIENVVTPVHRKKQNFDLALLVNDSLGNQPSVALITAEGEAIFSPLTDTDTEKARKKLLAILQQAVVDPETPLAPMLLDLANQGSLLLSSLRELVPTWPGQLTRVQLVTQSNAFFPIEYLYEGTVPESSDAELCSQRHGCLKSGHAIPGCPIREAAVQLCPMGFVGVSAIVERHTWKPGLPAPLWRPAAPGARTRLEIKDLSTVAFAASDRADDFKDEDVAPHAVVRLADIEKSLGVQRLPTWAHWKARVAEQSPSLLLLVVHMENTQLFLEEEVGLNLAGISRMHVGMGAPVAITIGCSTGYGDLPGGTLPTVLLRHGARMVVAAMTDVLGRHANRAARDLAIGFLSAAKSPTPVLVGEIMGTLRRKFLADEIALGLALVAFGDADTVLGNK
;
A
#
# COMPACT_ATOMS: atom_id res chain seq x y z
N MET A 1 11.48 -20.30 10.30
CA MET A 1 11.11 -20.18 8.87
C MET A 1 12.32 -19.63 8.15
N ASP A 2 12.78 -20.33 7.10
CA ASP A 2 13.93 -19.87 6.32
C ASP A 2 13.57 -18.58 5.55
N LYS A 3 14.57 -17.79 5.17
CA LYS A 3 14.38 -16.52 4.47
C LYS A 3 13.78 -16.73 3.08
N LYS A 4 14.13 -17.84 2.43
CA LYS A 4 13.50 -18.26 1.17
C LYS A 4 12.01 -18.52 1.33
N ASP A 5 11.61 -19.19 2.41
CA ASP A 5 10.18 -19.45 2.69
C ASP A 5 9.42 -18.14 2.94
N LYS A 6 10.06 -17.18 3.65
CA LYS A 6 9.51 -15.82 3.82
C LYS A 6 9.30 -15.11 2.48
N ASP A 7 10.28 -15.17 1.59
CA ASP A 7 10.19 -14.53 0.28
C ASP A 7 9.14 -15.20 -0.63
N ILE A 8 8.95 -16.52 -0.53
CA ILE A 8 7.86 -17.25 -1.21
C ILE A 8 6.49 -16.83 -0.64
N GLN A 9 6.35 -16.74 0.68
CA GLN A 9 5.11 -16.29 1.30
C GLN A 9 4.80 -14.82 0.96
N TRP A 10 5.83 -14.00 0.84
CA TRP A 10 5.72 -12.58 0.55
C TRP A 10 5.41 -12.30 -0.92
N LEU A 11 6.23 -12.79 -1.84
CA LEU A 11 6.19 -12.42 -3.26
C LEU A 11 5.51 -13.48 -4.14
N GLY A 12 5.24 -14.67 -3.60
CA GLY A 12 4.84 -15.84 -4.38
C GLY A 12 6.05 -16.60 -4.90
N GLU A 13 5.83 -17.86 -5.29
CA GLU A 13 6.90 -18.76 -5.72
C GLU A 13 7.65 -18.27 -6.96
N GLU A 14 6.93 -17.66 -7.91
CA GLU A 14 7.49 -17.14 -9.16
C GLU A 14 8.42 -15.94 -8.95
N ASP A 15 8.11 -15.06 -7.99
CA ASP A 15 8.83 -13.79 -7.77
C ASP A 15 9.72 -13.81 -6.51
N ALA A 16 9.76 -14.90 -5.73
CA ALA A 16 10.53 -15.01 -4.49
C ALA A 16 12.02 -14.65 -4.64
N TYR A 17 12.61 -14.94 -5.81
CA TYR A 17 14.00 -14.60 -6.13
C TYR A 17 14.29 -13.09 -6.13
N LEU A 18 13.25 -12.25 -6.23
CA LEU A 18 13.35 -10.78 -6.19
C LEU A 18 13.46 -10.23 -4.76
N GLY A 19 13.22 -11.03 -3.72
CA GLY A 19 13.25 -10.61 -2.31
C GLY A 19 14.51 -9.84 -1.90
N PRO A 20 15.73 -10.39 -2.16
CA PRO A 20 16.98 -9.69 -1.88
C PRO A 20 17.12 -8.35 -2.62
N ALA A 21 16.71 -8.29 -3.90
CA ALA A 21 16.76 -7.05 -4.69
C ALA A 21 15.77 -6.00 -4.19
N ALA A 22 14.59 -6.42 -3.71
CA ALA A 22 13.61 -5.54 -3.09
C ALA A 22 14.20 -4.89 -1.82
N ARG A 23 14.80 -5.69 -0.92
CA ARG A 23 15.45 -5.18 0.31
C ARG A 23 16.67 -4.32 0.03
N ALA A 24 17.44 -4.64 -1.01
CA ALA A 24 18.55 -3.80 -1.47
C ALA A 24 18.07 -2.41 -1.92
N GLY A 25 17.03 -2.35 -2.76
CA GLY A 25 16.42 -1.08 -3.17
C GLY A 25 15.81 -0.31 -2.01
N LEU A 26 15.05 -0.98 -1.13
CA LEU A 26 14.42 -0.36 0.04
C LEU A 26 15.43 0.31 0.98
N GLY A 27 16.53 -0.38 1.31
CA GLY A 27 17.52 0.21 2.22
C GLY A 27 18.31 1.38 1.63
N ILE A 28 18.42 1.47 0.30
CA ILE A 28 18.94 2.68 -0.38
C ILE A 28 17.94 3.83 -0.23
N LEU A 29 16.66 3.55 -0.49
CA LEU A 29 15.59 4.54 -0.41
C LEU A 29 15.43 5.08 1.01
N PHE A 30 15.45 4.21 2.03
CA PHE A 30 15.33 4.60 3.44
C PHE A 30 16.51 5.49 3.87
N GLU A 31 17.73 5.12 3.49
CA GLU A 31 18.93 5.91 3.80
C GLU A 31 18.92 7.28 3.11
N SER A 32 18.33 7.38 1.91
CA SER A 32 18.13 8.66 1.22
C SER A 32 16.95 9.49 1.77
N ASN A 33 16.12 8.88 2.63
CA ASN A 33 14.84 9.42 3.09
C ASN A 33 13.92 9.86 1.92
N ASP A 34 14.01 9.16 0.78
CA ASP A 34 13.10 9.35 -0.36
C ASP A 34 11.94 8.36 -0.22
N TRP A 35 10.72 8.90 -0.09
CA TRP A 35 9.47 8.14 0.05
C TRP A 35 8.52 8.34 -1.15
N THR A 36 8.97 8.89 -2.29
CA THR A 36 8.07 9.12 -3.45
C THR A 36 7.43 7.82 -3.93
N TRP A 37 8.23 6.75 -3.94
CA TRP A 37 7.85 5.39 -4.32
C TRP A 37 6.77 4.76 -3.43
N TRP A 38 6.58 5.26 -2.19
CA TRP A 38 5.65 4.65 -1.24
C TRP A 38 4.20 4.76 -1.72
N ASN A 39 3.83 5.90 -2.31
CA ASN A 39 2.48 6.11 -2.82
C ASN A 39 2.34 5.72 -4.29
N ASP A 40 3.41 5.84 -5.08
CA ASP A 40 3.45 5.42 -6.47
C ASP A 40 4.64 4.49 -6.72
N PRO A 41 4.42 3.16 -6.80
CA PRO A 41 5.50 2.21 -7.04
C PRO A 41 6.19 2.39 -8.38
N GLY A 42 5.58 3.09 -9.34
CA GLY A 42 6.21 3.47 -10.61
C GLY A 42 7.40 4.42 -10.44
N ASP A 43 7.36 5.26 -9.41
CA ASP A 43 8.41 6.24 -9.11
C ASP A 43 9.65 5.61 -8.45
N ALA A 44 9.63 4.31 -8.12
CA ALA A 44 10.73 3.61 -7.49
C ALA A 44 12.04 3.72 -8.28
N ARG A 45 11.95 3.73 -9.62
CA ARG A 45 13.10 3.91 -10.49
C ARG A 45 13.72 5.30 -10.33
N ASP A 46 12.93 6.35 -10.46
CA ASP A 46 13.42 7.72 -10.39
C ASP A 46 13.94 8.04 -8.99
N ALA A 47 13.29 7.51 -7.94
CA ALA A 47 13.76 7.62 -6.56
C ALA A 47 15.13 6.98 -6.37
N LEU A 48 15.34 5.75 -6.86
CA LEU A 48 16.63 5.08 -6.80
C LEU A 48 17.71 5.81 -7.62
N GLU A 49 17.36 6.31 -8.81
CA GLU A 49 18.29 7.09 -9.65
C GLU A 49 18.72 8.41 -8.99
N ARG A 50 17.84 9.05 -8.19
CA ARG A 50 18.21 10.23 -7.38
C ARG A 50 19.03 9.86 -6.14
N ALA A 51 18.74 8.72 -5.51
CA ALA A 51 19.40 8.27 -4.29
C ALA A 51 20.84 7.81 -4.52
N VAL A 52 21.16 7.32 -5.72
CA VAL A 52 22.50 6.83 -6.07
C VAL A 52 23.32 7.92 -6.79
N PRO A 53 24.44 8.38 -6.21
CA PRO A 53 25.31 9.36 -6.85
C PRO A 53 25.87 8.86 -8.18
N LYS A 54 26.28 9.78 -9.06
CA LYS A 54 26.97 9.47 -10.33
C LYS A 54 28.21 8.58 -10.17
N SER A 55 28.81 8.52 -8.97
CA SER A 55 29.95 7.64 -8.68
C SER A 55 29.57 6.16 -8.55
N GLY A 56 28.28 5.81 -8.57
CA GLY A 56 27.81 4.43 -8.40
C GLY A 56 27.89 3.91 -6.96
N LEU A 57 28.21 4.76 -5.98
CA LEU A 57 28.30 4.37 -4.57
C LEU A 57 26.99 4.70 -3.84
N ALA A 58 26.11 3.72 -3.74
CA ALA A 58 24.88 3.81 -2.97
C ALA A 58 25.17 3.64 -1.48
N LYS A 59 24.49 4.44 -0.66
CA LYS A 59 24.42 4.20 0.80
C LYS A 59 23.20 3.34 1.07
N TRP A 60 23.33 2.38 1.97
CA TRP A 60 22.25 1.46 2.36
C TRP A 60 22.12 1.44 3.88
N GLY A 61 20.89 1.61 4.38
CA GLY A 61 20.58 1.67 5.79
C GLY A 61 19.26 2.38 6.05
N GLY A 62 19.29 3.46 6.84
CA GLY A 62 18.10 4.18 7.30
C GLY A 62 17.44 3.52 8.52
N ASP A 63 16.73 2.41 8.33
CA ASP A 63 15.89 1.81 9.38
C ASP A 63 15.88 0.27 9.34
N ALA A 64 15.89 -0.36 10.53
CA ALA A 64 15.93 -1.82 10.68
C ALA A 64 14.70 -2.53 10.10
N SER A 65 13.58 -1.82 9.92
CA SER A 65 12.34 -2.33 9.31
C SER A 65 12.50 -2.87 7.89
N VAL A 66 13.58 -2.51 7.17
CA VAL A 66 13.90 -3.12 5.87
C VAL A 66 14.12 -4.63 5.95
N MET A 67 14.59 -5.12 7.11
CA MET A 67 14.80 -6.54 7.36
C MET A 67 13.49 -7.31 7.57
N GLU A 68 12.40 -6.58 7.80
CA GLU A 68 11.05 -7.11 8.00
C GLU A 68 10.09 -6.64 6.89
N ALA A 69 10.63 -6.28 5.72
CA ALA A 69 9.84 -5.78 4.60
C ALA A 69 8.70 -6.74 4.20
N ASP A 70 8.89 -8.05 4.39
CA ASP A 70 7.89 -9.11 4.18
C ASP A 70 6.62 -8.93 5.02
N LYS A 71 6.71 -8.23 6.17
CA LYS A 71 5.58 -8.02 7.07
C LYS A 71 4.72 -6.81 6.72
N TRP A 72 5.23 -5.84 5.97
CA TRP A 72 4.57 -4.54 5.84
C TRP A 72 4.63 -3.90 4.46
N VAL A 73 5.52 -4.33 3.56
CA VAL A 73 5.58 -3.84 2.19
C VAL A 73 4.70 -4.73 1.30
N ASP A 74 3.79 -4.11 0.56
CA ASP A 74 2.94 -4.83 -0.39
C ASP A 74 3.80 -5.56 -1.46
N PRO A 75 3.49 -6.83 -1.80
CA PRO A 75 4.32 -7.62 -2.71
C PRO A 75 4.58 -6.96 -4.06
N LEU A 76 3.60 -6.22 -4.60
CA LEU A 76 3.77 -5.57 -5.90
C LEU A 76 4.69 -4.35 -5.82
N VAL A 77 4.66 -3.64 -4.69
CA VAL A 77 5.61 -2.55 -4.42
C VAL A 77 7.02 -3.11 -4.33
N ALA A 78 7.19 -4.21 -3.60
CA ALA A 78 8.46 -4.91 -3.47
C ALA A 78 9.00 -5.36 -4.83
N ILE A 79 8.15 -5.97 -5.68
CA ILE A 79 8.50 -6.36 -7.04
C ILE A 79 8.90 -5.14 -7.89
N SER A 80 8.17 -4.02 -7.79
CA SER A 80 8.51 -2.79 -8.52
C SER A 80 9.89 -2.26 -8.12
N ILE A 81 10.16 -2.19 -6.81
CA ILE A 81 11.45 -1.75 -6.28
C ILE A 81 12.57 -2.71 -6.71
N ALA A 82 12.35 -4.02 -6.65
CA ALA A 82 13.32 -5.01 -7.08
C ALA A 82 13.68 -4.86 -8.57
N ARG A 83 12.68 -4.65 -9.44
CA ARG A 83 12.89 -4.42 -10.87
C ARG A 83 13.60 -3.09 -11.14
N ALA A 84 13.25 -2.04 -10.41
CA ALA A 84 13.92 -0.74 -10.48
C ALA A 84 15.40 -0.85 -10.06
N PHE A 85 15.67 -1.53 -8.95
CA PHE A 85 17.02 -1.81 -8.46
C PHE A 85 17.83 -2.63 -9.47
N ALA A 86 17.25 -3.71 -10.02
CA ALA A 86 17.92 -4.53 -11.05
C ALA A 86 18.22 -3.72 -12.32
N SER A 87 17.33 -2.82 -12.71
CA SER A 87 17.57 -1.89 -13.82
C SER A 87 18.72 -0.92 -13.54
N LEU A 88 18.82 -0.42 -12.30
CA LEU A 88 19.91 0.45 -11.88
C LEU A 88 21.25 -0.30 -11.91
N ASN A 89 21.30 -1.51 -11.35
CA ASN A 89 22.51 -2.33 -11.32
C ASN A 89 23.03 -2.71 -12.72
N ARG A 90 22.13 -2.88 -13.70
CA ARG A 90 22.53 -3.16 -15.10
C ARG A 90 23.17 -1.97 -15.83
N ARG A 91 23.00 -0.73 -15.34
CA ARG A 91 23.56 0.47 -16.00
C ARG A 91 25.05 0.69 -15.72
N GLY A 92 25.59 0.08 -14.68
CA GLY A 92 26.99 0.21 -14.29
C GLY A 92 27.28 -0.42 -12.94
N PRO A 93 28.55 -0.55 -12.55
CA PRO A 93 28.95 -1.25 -11.33
C PRO A 93 28.48 -0.50 -10.08
N LEU A 94 27.35 -0.95 -9.52
CA LEU A 94 26.77 -0.42 -8.30
C LEU A 94 27.55 -0.94 -7.10
N CYS A 95 28.09 -0.04 -6.28
CA CYS A 95 28.73 -0.38 -5.02
C CYS A 95 27.82 0.05 -3.86
N ILE A 96 27.62 -0.83 -2.89
CA ILE A 96 26.74 -0.57 -1.74
C ILE A 96 27.58 -0.44 -0.47
N LYS A 97 27.48 0.74 0.16
CA LYS A 97 28.01 1.01 1.48
C LYS A 97 26.93 0.81 2.53
N VAL A 98 27.08 -0.20 3.39
CA VAL A 98 26.26 -0.36 4.59
C VAL A 98 26.66 0.71 5.61
N VAL A 99 25.77 1.65 5.92
CA VAL A 99 26.14 2.83 6.72
C VAL A 99 26.29 2.53 8.21
N ARG A 100 26.89 3.47 8.94
CA ARG A 100 27.20 3.31 10.37
C ARG A 100 25.97 3.03 11.25
N SER A 101 24.80 3.58 10.92
CA SER A 101 23.57 3.40 11.72
C SER A 101 23.10 1.94 11.79
N VAL A 102 23.51 1.09 10.86
CA VAL A 102 23.16 -0.35 10.85
C VAL A 102 23.83 -1.09 12.02
N TRP A 103 24.97 -0.60 12.53
CA TRP A 103 25.65 -1.20 13.69
C TRP A 103 24.84 -1.10 14.99
N SER A 104 23.91 -0.14 15.09
CA SER A 104 23.01 -0.01 16.24
C SER A 104 21.71 -0.78 16.11
N TRP A 105 21.51 -1.52 15.00
CA TRP A 105 20.33 -2.37 14.85
C TRP A 105 20.41 -3.61 15.76
N PRO A 106 19.27 -4.22 16.12
CA PRO A 106 19.25 -5.46 16.89
C PRO A 106 20.16 -6.52 16.24
N GLY A 107 21.04 -7.16 17.01
CA GLY A 107 22.04 -8.13 16.53
C GLY A 107 23.43 -7.55 16.17
N HIS A 108 23.60 -6.21 16.18
CA HIS A 108 24.90 -5.54 16.02
C HIS A 108 25.72 -6.06 14.81
N ALA A 109 26.92 -6.60 15.04
CA ALA A 109 27.83 -7.09 14.02
C ALA A 109 27.27 -8.28 13.20
N GLU A 110 26.44 -9.13 13.82
CA GLU A 110 25.80 -10.26 13.14
C GLU A 110 24.80 -9.76 12.10
N THR A 111 24.06 -8.71 12.44
CA THR A 111 23.11 -8.05 11.52
C THR A 111 23.82 -7.39 10.36
N VAL A 112 24.93 -6.67 10.61
CA VAL A 112 25.74 -6.08 9.54
C VAL A 112 26.29 -7.16 8.61
N ASN A 113 26.76 -8.30 9.14
CA ASN A 113 27.24 -9.41 8.33
C ASN A 113 26.11 -10.03 7.49
N SER A 114 24.95 -10.28 8.09
CA SER A 114 23.78 -10.84 7.42
C SER A 114 23.30 -9.95 6.28
N VAL A 115 23.21 -8.64 6.52
CA VAL A 115 22.90 -7.62 5.51
C VAL A 115 23.95 -7.64 4.40
N ALA A 116 25.24 -7.59 4.74
CA ALA A 116 26.30 -7.55 3.73
C ALA A 116 26.28 -8.80 2.84
N LEU A 117 26.07 -9.98 3.41
CA LEU A 117 25.95 -11.24 2.68
C LEU A 117 24.73 -11.25 1.76
N GLU A 118 23.58 -10.77 2.22
CA GLU A 118 22.38 -10.67 1.38
C GLU A 118 22.58 -9.70 0.22
N LEU A 119 23.11 -8.50 0.47
CA LEU A 119 23.40 -7.52 -0.59
C LEU A 119 24.43 -8.06 -1.59
N SER A 120 25.38 -8.88 -1.12
CA SER A 120 26.37 -9.53 -1.98
C SER A 120 25.73 -10.47 -2.99
N THR A 121 24.54 -11.03 -2.72
CA THR A 121 23.82 -11.88 -3.67
C THR A 121 23.27 -11.12 -4.87
N VAL A 122 23.13 -9.79 -4.78
CA VAL A 122 22.53 -8.97 -5.84
C VAL A 122 23.53 -8.08 -6.59
N VAL A 123 24.62 -7.67 -5.94
CA VAL A 123 25.66 -6.83 -6.59
C VAL A 123 27.05 -7.46 -6.58
N GLY A 124 27.25 -8.61 -5.93
CA GLY A 124 28.55 -9.25 -5.77
C GLY A 124 29.25 -8.88 -4.44
N PRO A 125 30.00 -9.80 -3.82
CA PRO A 125 30.65 -9.60 -2.52
C PRO A 125 31.77 -8.55 -2.51
N GLU A 126 32.35 -8.25 -3.66
CA GLU A 126 33.34 -7.21 -3.88
C GLU A 126 32.75 -5.80 -4.01
N ARG A 127 31.43 -5.71 -4.17
CA ARG A 127 30.69 -4.45 -4.32
C ARG A 127 30.00 -4.01 -3.04
N VAL A 128 30.06 -4.79 -1.97
CA VAL A 128 29.44 -4.46 -0.68
C VAL A 128 30.52 -4.26 0.38
N PHE A 129 30.40 -3.20 1.17
CA PHE A 129 31.26 -3.00 2.35
C PHE A 129 30.52 -2.27 3.47
N ALA A 130 30.89 -2.56 4.72
CA ALA A 130 30.40 -1.81 5.87
C ALA A 130 31.23 -0.54 6.14
N ASP A 131 30.57 0.53 6.60
CA ASP A 131 31.27 1.63 7.27
C ASP A 131 31.76 1.16 8.65
N TRP A 132 32.72 1.90 9.20
CA TRP A 132 33.27 1.61 10.52
C TRP A 132 32.24 1.91 11.63
N PRO A 133 32.15 1.06 12.68
CA PRO A 133 31.20 1.22 13.78
C PRO A 133 31.27 2.59 14.47
N ARG A 134 32.48 3.16 14.57
CA ARG A 134 32.72 4.51 15.11
C ARG A 134 33.38 5.41 14.07
N ASN A 135 33.17 6.72 14.24
CA ASN A 135 33.84 7.73 13.42
C ASN A 135 35.25 8.02 13.94
N THR A 136 36.12 7.02 14.00
CA THR A 136 37.52 7.24 14.35
C THR A 136 38.32 7.63 13.09
N ARG A 137 39.10 8.71 13.20
CA ARG A 137 40.02 9.17 12.15
C ARG A 137 41.47 9.05 12.65
N PRO A 138 41.94 7.82 12.91
CA PRO A 138 43.30 7.61 13.36
C PRO A 138 44.25 8.12 12.28
N ARG A 139 45.26 8.89 12.68
CA ARG A 139 46.29 9.38 11.76
C ARG A 139 47.20 8.21 11.41
N PHE A 140 47.29 7.89 10.13
CA PHE A 140 48.26 6.91 9.66
C PHE A 140 49.68 7.44 9.95
N PRO A 141 50.59 6.64 10.52
CA PRO A 141 51.94 7.09 10.84
C PRO A 141 52.66 7.62 9.60
N LEU A 142 53.27 8.80 9.72
CA LEU A 142 54.19 9.33 8.72
C LEU A 142 55.45 8.46 8.73
N THR A 143 55.57 7.57 7.76
CA THR A 143 56.79 6.79 7.53
C THR A 143 57.67 7.48 6.49
N ALA A 144 58.99 7.24 6.54
CA ALA A 144 59.95 7.72 5.53
C ALA A 144 59.60 7.28 4.08
N THR A 145 58.66 6.34 3.93
CA THR A 145 58.10 5.82 2.67
C THR A 145 57.08 6.73 1.98
N GLU A 146 56.63 7.86 2.54
CA GLU A 146 55.89 8.86 1.73
C GLU A 146 56.74 9.48 0.60
N GLN A 147 58.06 9.26 0.62
CA GLN A 147 59.00 9.63 -0.44
C GLN A 147 59.25 8.50 -1.46
N SER A 148 58.72 7.30 -1.25
CA SER A 148 58.85 6.16 -2.17
C SER A 148 57.58 6.01 -3.01
N PRO A 149 57.69 5.83 -4.34
CA PRO A 149 56.53 5.60 -5.21
C PRO A 149 55.88 4.22 -5.01
N LEU A 150 56.61 3.25 -4.41
CA LEU A 150 56.16 1.87 -4.23
C LEU A 150 55.49 1.65 -2.87
N ARG A 151 54.42 0.84 -2.85
CA ARG A 151 53.65 0.50 -1.64
C ARG A 151 54.26 -0.67 -0.88
N VAL A 152 54.32 -0.59 0.45
CA VAL A 152 54.89 -1.65 1.28
C VAL A 152 53.87 -2.73 1.57
N ILE A 153 54.19 -3.99 1.28
CA ILE A 153 53.38 -5.16 1.68
C ILE A 153 54.11 -5.96 2.76
N ALA A 154 53.42 -6.25 3.86
CA ALA A 154 53.89 -7.09 4.97
C ALA A 154 52.92 -8.25 5.25
N GLY A 155 53.28 -9.22 6.10
CA GLY A 155 52.39 -10.36 6.38
C GLY A 155 53.08 -11.69 6.66
N THR A 156 52.29 -12.77 6.70
CA THR A 156 52.75 -14.15 6.96
C THR A 156 53.77 -14.61 5.90
N ARG A 157 54.94 -15.10 6.34
CA ARG A 157 56.09 -15.46 5.47
C ARG A 157 55.71 -16.43 4.34
N PHE A 158 54.77 -17.34 4.57
CA PHE A 158 54.39 -18.38 3.61
C PHE A 158 53.82 -17.83 2.29
N ALA A 159 52.85 -16.91 2.34
CA ALA A 159 52.26 -16.31 1.14
C ALA A 159 53.26 -15.37 0.42
N LEU A 160 54.13 -14.71 1.19
CA LEU A 160 55.06 -13.70 0.69
C LEU A 160 56.29 -14.29 -0.01
N ASP A 161 56.80 -15.42 0.46
CA ASP A 161 58.00 -16.05 -0.13
C ASP A 161 57.72 -16.63 -1.52
N ARG A 162 56.47 -17.05 -1.81
CA ARG A 162 56.06 -17.53 -3.14
C ARG A 162 55.76 -16.40 -4.13
N LEU A 163 55.30 -15.23 -3.65
CA LEU A 163 55.03 -14.05 -4.49
C LEU A 163 56.30 -13.26 -4.86
N ARG A 164 57.39 -13.42 -4.08
CA ARG A 164 58.67 -12.74 -4.30
C ARG A 164 59.39 -13.13 -5.60
N SER A 165 59.09 -14.31 -6.16
CA SER A 165 59.70 -14.80 -7.40
C SER A 165 58.95 -14.39 -8.67
N ASP A 166 57.86 -13.64 -8.56
CA ASP A 166 57.08 -13.17 -9.70
C ASP A 166 57.66 -11.85 -10.24
N GLU A 167 58.05 -11.82 -11.52
CA GLU A 167 58.67 -10.65 -12.17
C GLU A 167 57.70 -9.50 -12.46
N VAL A 168 56.37 -9.72 -12.39
CA VAL A 168 55.34 -8.75 -12.81
C VAL A 168 54.93 -7.82 -11.66
N LEU A 169 54.79 -8.35 -10.45
CA LEU A 169 54.40 -7.62 -9.23
C LEU A 169 55.38 -6.53 -8.72
N PRO A 170 56.72 -6.61 -8.90
CA PRO A 170 57.68 -5.67 -8.29
C PRO A 170 57.54 -4.19 -8.71
N ARG A 171 56.77 -3.88 -9.76
CA ARG A 171 56.68 -2.51 -10.33
C ARG A 171 55.87 -1.52 -9.49
N HIS A 172 54.98 -2.00 -8.61
CA HIS A 172 54.08 -1.13 -7.83
C HIS A 172 54.20 -1.32 -6.31
N VAL A 173 54.88 -2.39 -5.87
CA VAL A 173 54.91 -2.81 -4.46
C VAL A 173 56.30 -3.30 -4.02
N VAL A 174 56.61 -3.16 -2.73
CA VAL A 174 57.84 -3.66 -2.10
C VAL A 174 57.47 -4.59 -0.93
N TRP A 175 57.98 -5.81 -0.98
CA TRP A 175 57.72 -6.83 0.04
C TRP A 175 58.66 -6.69 1.25
N ARG A 176 58.10 -6.35 2.41
CA ARG A 176 58.81 -6.26 3.70
C ARG A 176 58.06 -7.06 4.79
N PRO A 177 58.31 -8.37 4.91
CA PRO A 177 57.57 -9.24 5.83
C PRO A 177 57.56 -8.75 7.28
N ASP A 178 58.68 -8.20 7.75
CA ASP A 178 58.85 -7.76 9.15
C ASP A 178 58.56 -6.25 9.37
N ALA A 179 57.95 -5.55 8.40
CA ALA A 179 57.69 -4.11 8.51
C ALA A 179 56.55 -3.80 9.49
N LYS A 180 56.83 -3.09 10.59
CA LYS A 180 55.80 -2.69 11.58
C LYS A 180 54.73 -1.71 11.04
N VAL A 181 55.01 -1.03 9.92
CA VAL A 181 54.06 -0.16 9.22
C VAL A 181 54.04 -0.55 7.75
N ALA A 182 52.86 -0.87 7.21
CA ALA A 182 52.68 -1.31 5.84
C ALA A 182 51.52 -0.59 5.14
N ASP A 183 51.54 -0.50 3.82
CA ASP A 183 50.37 -0.06 3.05
C ASP A 183 49.34 -1.19 2.94
N ILE A 184 49.81 -2.43 2.75
CA ILE A 184 48.98 -3.65 2.72
C ILE A 184 49.58 -4.67 3.68
N VAL A 185 48.75 -5.32 4.50
CA VAL A 185 49.14 -6.47 5.31
C VAL A 185 48.29 -7.68 4.96
N VAL A 186 48.92 -8.85 4.83
CA VAL A 186 48.26 -10.14 4.57
C VAL A 186 48.46 -11.07 5.77
N ALA A 187 47.39 -11.61 6.35
CA ALA A 187 47.48 -12.49 7.50
C ALA A 187 46.36 -13.55 7.52
N GLU A 188 46.62 -14.72 8.10
CA GLU A 188 45.62 -15.78 8.28
C GLU A 188 44.60 -15.47 9.40
N SER A 189 44.92 -14.53 10.28
CA SER A 189 44.07 -14.14 11.40
C SER A 189 44.48 -12.78 11.96
N LEU A 190 43.61 -12.20 12.80
CA LEU A 190 43.93 -10.97 13.54
C LEU A 190 45.08 -11.17 14.54
N ALA A 191 45.21 -12.37 15.11
CA ALA A 191 46.30 -12.70 16.03
C ALA A 191 47.66 -12.72 15.30
N ALA A 192 47.68 -13.17 14.05
CA ALA A 192 48.88 -13.21 13.21
C ALA A 192 49.42 -11.81 12.83
N LEU A 193 48.66 -10.73 13.09
CA LEU A 193 49.14 -9.36 12.88
C LEU A 193 50.20 -8.93 13.92
N GLY A 194 50.35 -9.64 15.05
CA GLY A 194 51.48 -9.50 15.97
C GLY A 194 51.81 -8.06 16.40
N ASP A 195 53.07 -7.65 16.24
CA ASP A 195 53.63 -6.33 16.60
C ASP A 195 53.35 -5.21 15.57
N MET A 196 52.40 -5.41 14.65
CA MET A 196 52.03 -4.37 13.69
C MET A 196 51.57 -3.10 14.39
N VAL A 197 52.04 -1.96 13.86
CA VAL A 197 51.70 -0.62 14.33
C VAL A 197 50.62 -0.01 13.45
N ALA A 198 50.72 -0.15 12.12
CA ALA A 198 49.70 0.38 11.22
C ALA A 198 49.67 -0.32 9.84
N ALA A 199 48.48 -0.49 9.28
CA ALA A 199 48.25 -0.99 7.92
C ALA A 199 47.07 -0.26 7.28
N ARG A 200 47.20 0.25 6.04
CA ARG A 200 46.05 0.91 5.36
C ARG A 200 45.03 -0.11 4.85
N VAL A 201 45.51 -1.22 4.31
CA VAL A 201 44.69 -2.34 3.84
C VAL A 201 45.08 -3.59 4.61
N VAL A 202 44.09 -4.26 5.19
CA VAL A 202 44.26 -5.54 5.88
C VAL A 202 43.57 -6.62 5.06
N ILE A 203 44.31 -7.62 4.60
CA ILE A 203 43.79 -8.79 3.89
C ILE A 203 43.89 -9.98 4.86
N LEU A 204 42.73 -10.46 5.31
CA LEU A 204 42.61 -11.67 6.11
C LEU A 204 42.24 -12.83 5.19
N TYR A 205 42.83 -14.00 5.39
CA TYR A 205 42.48 -15.20 4.61
C TYR A 205 42.28 -16.42 5.50
N GLY A 206 41.40 -17.34 5.11
CA GLY A 206 41.14 -18.57 5.84
C GLY A 206 39.66 -18.96 5.86
N ARG A 207 39.39 -20.24 6.10
CA ARG A 207 38.02 -20.82 6.04
C ARG A 207 37.16 -20.58 7.29
N GLN A 208 37.60 -19.75 8.22
CA GLN A 208 36.85 -19.40 9.44
C GLN A 208 36.30 -17.98 9.37
N GLY A 209 35.21 -17.79 8.61
CA GLY A 209 34.52 -16.50 8.47
C GLY A 209 33.68 -16.06 9.68
N GLY A 210 33.74 -16.76 10.81
CA GLY A 210 32.90 -16.53 11.99
C GLY A 210 33.27 -15.26 12.77
N ASN A 211 32.36 -14.28 12.76
CA ASN A 211 32.36 -13.03 13.55
C ASN A 211 33.57 -12.08 13.39
N LEU A 212 34.27 -12.12 12.24
CA LEU A 212 35.34 -11.16 11.93
C LEU A 212 34.85 -9.71 12.00
N LEU A 213 33.59 -9.44 11.59
CA LEU A 213 32.96 -8.12 11.66
C LEU A 213 32.85 -7.58 13.09
N ALA A 214 32.70 -8.42 14.13
CA ALA A 214 32.74 -7.95 15.51
C ALA A 214 34.14 -7.49 15.96
N GLN A 215 35.18 -7.92 15.26
CA GLN A 215 36.58 -7.65 15.63
C GLN A 215 37.22 -6.52 14.79
N ILE A 216 36.57 -6.05 13.72
CA ILE A 216 37.13 -5.01 12.84
C ILE A 216 37.31 -3.66 13.53
N GLU A 217 36.56 -3.37 14.59
CA GLU A 217 36.72 -2.10 15.32
C GLU A 217 38.15 -1.98 15.85
N SER A 218 38.70 -3.08 16.39
CA SER A 218 40.09 -3.14 16.82
C SER A 218 41.06 -2.87 15.67
N LEU A 219 40.73 -3.29 14.44
CA LEU A 219 41.59 -3.03 13.28
C LEU A 219 41.69 -1.55 12.94
N ARG A 220 40.56 -0.84 13.04
CA ARG A 220 40.52 0.60 12.79
C ARG A 220 41.33 1.35 13.84
N ASP A 221 41.07 1.07 15.11
CA ASP A 221 41.63 1.86 16.21
C ASP A 221 43.10 1.51 16.47
N ARG A 222 43.48 0.23 16.35
CA ARG A 222 44.86 -0.22 16.58
C ARG A 222 45.77 -0.01 15.39
N PHE A 223 45.30 -0.30 14.17
CA PHE A 223 46.17 -0.33 12.98
C PHE A 223 45.91 0.80 11.98
N SER A 224 44.99 1.73 12.28
CA SER A 224 44.59 2.80 11.35
C SER A 224 44.06 2.26 10.00
N ALA A 225 43.47 1.06 10.00
CA ALA A 225 42.98 0.40 8.79
C ALA A 225 41.95 1.27 8.06
N GLN A 226 42.13 1.44 6.75
CA GLN A 226 41.19 2.15 5.87
C GLN A 226 40.28 1.18 5.12
N CYS A 227 40.74 -0.06 4.89
CA CYS A 227 40.00 -1.12 4.23
C CYS A 227 40.39 -2.49 4.79
N VAL A 228 39.41 -3.38 4.94
CA VAL A 228 39.61 -4.76 5.38
C VAL A 228 38.97 -5.69 4.36
N ILE A 229 39.73 -6.65 3.87
CA ILE A 229 39.32 -7.65 2.89
C ILE A 229 39.44 -9.02 3.56
N HIS A 230 38.48 -9.89 3.30
CA HIS A 230 38.52 -11.29 3.70
C HIS A 230 38.48 -12.19 2.48
N VAL A 231 39.36 -13.19 2.41
CA VAL A 231 39.43 -14.16 1.31
C VAL A 231 39.24 -15.57 1.87
N ASP A 232 38.17 -16.24 1.45
CA ASP A 232 37.87 -17.61 1.88
C ASP A 232 38.67 -18.64 1.08
N VAL A 233 39.94 -18.80 1.45
CA VAL A 233 40.92 -19.67 0.79
C VAL A 233 41.90 -20.26 1.81
N ASP A 234 42.56 -21.34 1.43
CA ASP A 234 43.72 -21.86 2.17
C ASP A 234 45.03 -21.16 1.75
N ASP A 235 46.13 -21.50 2.44
CA ASP A 235 47.47 -20.97 2.20
C ASP A 235 47.97 -21.16 0.75
N GLY A 236 47.51 -22.22 0.06
CA GLY A 236 47.93 -22.51 -1.30
C GLY A 236 47.27 -21.59 -2.32
N GLN A 237 45.97 -21.34 -2.11
CA GLN A 237 45.12 -20.58 -3.03
C GLN A 237 45.25 -19.05 -2.88
N ILE A 238 45.59 -18.56 -1.68
CA ILE A 238 45.74 -17.11 -1.44
C ILE A 238 46.84 -16.47 -2.29
N THR A 239 47.90 -17.21 -2.60
CA THR A 239 49.03 -16.73 -3.41
C THR A 239 48.55 -16.32 -4.80
N GLU A 240 47.80 -17.19 -5.46
CA GLU A 240 47.29 -16.96 -6.82
C GLU A 240 46.26 -15.83 -6.84
N TRP A 241 45.35 -15.81 -5.85
CA TRP A 241 44.37 -14.73 -5.71
C TRP A 241 45.06 -13.36 -5.51
N LEU A 242 46.09 -13.27 -4.66
CA LEU A 242 46.84 -12.04 -4.42
C LEU A 242 47.57 -11.57 -5.68
N ARG A 243 48.16 -12.49 -6.45
CA ARG A 243 48.83 -12.18 -7.71
C ARG A 243 47.88 -11.54 -8.71
N LEU A 244 46.71 -12.16 -8.92
CA LEU A 244 45.66 -11.67 -9.80
C LEU A 244 45.13 -10.32 -9.31
N GLN A 245 44.80 -10.22 -8.02
CA GLN A 245 44.30 -9.01 -7.39
C GLN A 245 45.24 -7.82 -7.55
N LEU A 246 46.52 -7.99 -7.21
CA LEU A 246 47.50 -6.90 -7.25
C LEU A 246 47.85 -6.51 -8.69
N THR A 247 47.84 -7.46 -9.62
CA THR A 247 48.03 -7.17 -11.06
C THR A 247 46.87 -6.34 -11.59
N SER A 248 45.63 -6.75 -11.32
CA SER A 248 44.43 -6.02 -11.73
C SER A 248 44.34 -4.63 -11.12
N TRP A 249 44.66 -4.50 -9.83
CA TRP A 249 44.60 -3.24 -9.11
C TRP A 249 45.74 -2.28 -9.47
N GLY A 250 46.95 -2.79 -9.67
CA GLY A 250 48.15 -2.00 -9.97
C GLY A 250 48.34 -1.74 -11.46
N GLU A 251 48.56 -2.81 -12.22
CA GLU A 251 48.94 -2.75 -13.63
C GLU A 251 47.77 -2.27 -14.50
N PHE A 252 46.60 -2.88 -14.35
CA PHE A 252 45.40 -2.46 -15.10
C PHE A 252 44.73 -1.22 -14.50
N GLY A 253 45.06 -0.88 -13.25
CA GLY A 253 44.52 0.31 -12.57
C GLY A 253 43.02 0.21 -12.31
N LEU A 254 42.51 -1.02 -12.16
CA LEU A 254 41.11 -1.25 -11.86
C LEU A 254 40.79 -0.73 -10.44
N PRO A 255 39.58 -0.19 -10.21
CA PRO A 255 39.06 0.02 -8.86
C PRO A 255 39.16 -1.25 -8.02
N LEU A 256 39.28 -1.11 -6.69
CA LEU A 256 39.50 -2.25 -5.81
C LEU A 256 38.45 -3.36 -5.97
N GLY A 257 37.17 -2.99 -6.09
CA GLY A 257 36.08 -3.95 -6.29
C GLY A 257 36.24 -4.75 -7.59
N ASP A 258 36.46 -4.07 -8.72
CA ASP A 258 36.70 -4.69 -10.03
C ASP A 258 37.91 -5.64 -10.00
N ALA A 259 38.98 -5.25 -9.30
CA ALA A 259 40.15 -6.11 -9.17
C ALA A 259 39.83 -7.39 -8.37
N ILE A 260 39.04 -7.28 -7.30
CA ILE A 260 38.62 -8.44 -6.48
C ILE A 260 37.69 -9.34 -7.29
N GLU A 261 36.78 -8.76 -8.07
CA GLU A 261 35.90 -9.48 -8.99
C GLU A 261 36.72 -10.36 -9.94
N GLU A 262 37.71 -9.77 -10.60
CA GLU A 262 38.60 -10.45 -11.54
C GLU A 262 39.40 -11.56 -10.85
N ALA A 263 39.95 -11.28 -9.66
CA ALA A 263 40.70 -12.26 -8.89
C ALA A 263 39.82 -13.43 -8.43
N ASN A 264 38.61 -13.16 -7.95
CA ASN A 264 37.63 -14.17 -7.55
C ASN A 264 37.26 -15.07 -8.74
N ALA A 265 36.97 -14.48 -9.89
CA ALA A 265 36.57 -15.19 -11.10
C ALA A 265 37.68 -16.11 -11.63
N GLN A 266 38.94 -15.64 -11.64
CA GLN A 266 40.07 -16.39 -12.18
C GLN A 266 40.63 -17.44 -11.21
N SER A 267 40.60 -17.20 -9.90
CA SER A 267 41.16 -18.13 -8.91
C SER A 267 40.13 -19.05 -8.24
N ASN A 268 38.84 -18.92 -8.60
CA ASN A 268 37.73 -19.61 -7.92
C ASN A 268 37.73 -19.41 -6.40
N ALA A 269 38.10 -18.20 -5.95
CA ALA A 269 38.12 -17.80 -4.54
C ALA A 269 36.97 -16.85 -4.21
N SER A 270 36.69 -16.67 -2.91
CA SER A 270 35.67 -15.74 -2.44
C SER A 270 36.30 -14.63 -1.58
N GLY A 271 36.79 -13.59 -2.26
CA GLY A 271 37.25 -12.34 -1.67
C GLY A 271 36.10 -11.35 -1.48
N ARG A 272 35.97 -10.75 -0.29
CA ARG A 272 34.95 -9.74 0.03
C ARG A 272 35.52 -8.59 0.84
N ILE A 273 34.93 -7.41 0.70
CA ILE A 273 35.31 -6.23 1.49
C ILE A 273 34.47 -6.23 2.78
N LEU A 274 35.10 -6.45 3.94
CA LEU A 274 34.39 -6.44 5.22
C LEU A 274 34.00 -5.02 5.64
N ALA A 275 34.97 -4.10 5.62
CA ALA A 275 34.73 -2.71 5.94
C ALA A 275 35.70 -1.79 5.20
N SER A 276 35.26 -0.58 4.88
CA SER A 276 36.10 0.40 4.23
C SER A 276 35.63 1.83 4.46
N THR A 277 36.56 2.77 4.37
CA THR A 277 36.19 4.19 4.25
C THR A 277 35.72 4.48 2.82
N GLN A 278 34.66 5.28 2.69
CA GLN A 278 34.16 5.72 1.38
C GLN A 278 35.25 6.41 0.53
N THR A 279 36.08 7.25 1.16
CA THR A 279 37.19 7.94 0.49
C THR A 279 38.21 6.96 -0.10
N PHE A 280 38.47 5.86 0.60
CA PHE A 280 39.41 4.85 0.11
C PHE A 280 38.83 4.09 -1.09
N ILE A 281 37.56 3.65 -1.02
CA ILE A 281 36.91 2.93 -2.13
C ILE A 281 36.89 3.79 -3.41
N VAL A 282 36.44 5.04 -3.31
CA VAL A 282 36.38 5.96 -4.46
C VAL A 282 37.78 6.28 -5.01
N GLY A 283 38.79 6.38 -4.15
CA GLY A 283 40.18 6.66 -4.55
C GLY A 283 41.01 5.42 -4.90
N SER A 284 40.45 4.21 -4.81
CA SER A 284 41.22 2.97 -4.77
C SER A 284 42.05 2.72 -6.03
N ALA A 285 41.55 3.05 -7.22
CA ALA A 285 42.28 2.88 -8.49
C ALA A 285 43.63 3.64 -8.53
N ARG A 286 43.79 4.69 -7.71
CA ARG A 286 45.03 5.48 -7.63
C ARG A 286 45.98 4.99 -6.53
N PHE A 287 45.55 4.08 -5.68
CA PHE A 287 46.30 3.66 -4.49
C PHE A 287 47.66 3.07 -4.85
N LEU A 288 47.69 2.10 -5.78
CA LEU A 288 48.91 1.47 -6.29
C LEU A 288 49.59 2.28 -7.41
N ARG A 289 48.84 3.12 -8.15
CA ARG A 289 49.33 3.87 -9.32
C ARG A 289 49.98 5.23 -9.05
N GLN A 290 49.98 5.73 -7.81
CA GLN A 290 50.55 7.06 -7.48
C GLN A 290 52.03 7.23 -7.92
N SER A 291 52.74 6.13 -8.18
CA SER A 291 54.11 6.07 -8.73
C SER A 291 54.26 6.78 -10.10
N LEU A 292 53.38 6.52 -11.06
CA LEU A 292 53.64 6.84 -12.48
C LEU A 292 53.29 8.28 -12.90
N ILE A 293 52.48 9.00 -12.13
CA ILE A 293 52.02 10.35 -12.50
C ILE A 293 53.09 11.42 -12.23
N LYS A 294 54.05 11.16 -11.32
CA LYS A 294 55.17 12.10 -11.07
C LYS A 294 56.27 12.01 -12.13
N GLU A 295 56.52 10.84 -12.73
CA GLU A 295 57.56 10.69 -13.76
C GLU A 295 57.15 11.26 -15.13
N ARG A 296 55.85 11.27 -15.48
CA ARG A 296 55.39 11.80 -16.78
C ARG A 296 55.27 13.32 -16.88
N ARG A 297 55.45 14.08 -15.79
CA ARG A 297 55.49 15.55 -15.84
C ARG A 297 56.89 16.12 -16.16
N GLY A 298 57.91 15.27 -16.29
CA GLY A 298 59.29 15.68 -16.61
C GLY A 298 59.65 15.76 -18.10
N ASP A 299 58.98 15.01 -18.98
CA ASP A 299 59.41 14.84 -20.38
C ASP A 299 58.29 15.07 -21.41
N TYR A 300 57.76 16.31 -21.48
CA TYR A 300 56.95 16.75 -22.62
C TYR A 300 57.35 18.17 -23.07
N LEU A 301 58.56 18.28 -23.61
CA LEU A 301 58.89 19.25 -24.66
C LEU A 301 59.26 18.46 -25.91
N GLY A 302 58.30 18.28 -26.82
CA GLY A 302 58.59 17.84 -28.20
C GLY A 302 57.55 16.89 -28.81
N LEU A 303 56.89 17.38 -29.86
CA LEU A 303 56.27 16.66 -30.99
C LEU A 303 54.76 16.32 -30.91
N THR A 304 53.98 17.30 -31.39
CA THR A 304 52.95 17.24 -32.47
C THR A 304 51.87 16.14 -32.51
N HIS A 305 50.61 16.61 -32.39
CA HIS A 305 49.34 16.16 -32.99
C HIS A 305 49.27 14.77 -33.68
N ALA A 306 48.42 13.87 -33.17
CA ALA A 306 47.12 13.50 -33.79
C ALA A 306 46.38 12.36 -33.02
N GLN A 307 45.05 12.55 -32.89
CA GLN A 307 43.96 11.54 -32.71
C GLN A 307 43.56 11.02 -31.30
N ARG A 308 42.43 11.58 -30.81
CA ARG A 308 41.19 10.99 -30.19
C ARG A 308 41.31 9.80 -29.22
N ALA A 309 40.56 9.67 -28.12
CA ALA A 309 39.59 10.50 -27.39
C ALA A 309 39.31 9.81 -26.04
N ALA A 310 39.45 10.54 -24.92
CA ALA A 310 38.84 10.22 -23.63
C ALA A 310 38.68 11.55 -22.86
N PRO A 311 37.51 11.87 -22.27
CA PRO A 311 37.30 13.15 -21.61
C PRO A 311 38.02 13.16 -20.25
N SER A 312 38.97 14.08 -20.09
CA SER A 312 39.54 14.45 -18.78
C SER A 312 38.49 15.20 -17.95
N PRO A 313 38.24 14.83 -16.69
CA PRO A 313 37.53 15.71 -15.77
C PRO A 313 38.56 16.53 -14.98
N GLU A 314 38.97 17.67 -15.53
CA GLU A 314 39.39 18.81 -14.70
C GLU A 314 38.13 19.56 -14.29
N VAL A 315 37.53 19.12 -13.19
CA VAL A 315 36.63 19.97 -12.40
C VAL A 315 37.18 19.94 -10.99
N LEU A 316 37.66 21.09 -10.54
CA LEU A 316 37.92 21.38 -9.13
C LEU A 316 36.69 20.92 -8.32
N LEU A 317 36.84 19.84 -7.57
CA LEU A 317 35.92 19.51 -6.50
C LEU A 317 36.32 20.37 -5.30
N ASP A 318 35.75 21.57 -5.23
CA ASP A 318 35.53 22.20 -3.92
C ASP A 318 34.66 21.24 -3.12
N ALA A 319 35.26 20.57 -2.13
CA ALA A 319 34.53 19.77 -1.18
C ALA A 319 33.68 20.73 -0.33
N PRO A 320 32.34 20.69 -0.40
CA PRO A 320 31.57 21.35 0.63
C PRO A 320 31.83 20.59 1.92
N GLU A 321 32.25 21.29 2.97
CA GLU A 321 32.25 20.76 4.32
C GLU A 321 30.83 20.29 4.66
N LEU A 322 30.59 18.98 4.52
CA LEU A 322 29.40 18.32 5.03
C LEU A 322 29.52 18.32 6.55
N THR A 323 28.90 19.33 7.17
CA THR A 323 28.53 19.29 8.58
C THR A 323 27.71 18.00 8.84
N PRO A 324 27.92 17.33 9.98
CA PRO A 324 27.10 16.19 10.34
C PRO A 324 25.64 16.65 10.45
N PHE A 325 24.75 16.04 9.67
CA PHE A 325 23.31 16.13 9.92
C PHE A 325 23.04 15.49 11.28
N LEU A 326 23.01 16.32 12.32
CA LEU A 326 22.18 16.05 13.48
C LEU A 326 20.72 16.28 13.04
N PRO A 327 19.76 15.47 13.50
CA PRO A 327 18.35 15.78 13.30
C PRO A 327 18.04 17.03 14.13
N THR A 328 18.16 18.21 13.52
CA THR A 328 17.61 19.44 14.09
C THR A 328 16.10 19.34 14.00
N ILE A 329 15.50 19.12 15.15
CA ILE A 329 14.15 19.57 15.47
C ILE A 329 14.22 21.10 15.41
N ASP A 330 13.40 21.70 14.57
CA ASP A 330 13.19 23.14 14.32
C ASP A 330 14.22 23.90 13.46
N GLY A 331 13.71 24.65 12.47
CA GLY A 331 14.44 25.70 11.74
C GLY A 331 14.29 25.66 10.21
N GLU A 332 13.36 26.47 9.70
CA GLU A 332 13.10 26.74 8.28
C GLU A 332 14.37 27.04 7.46
N ARG A 333 14.59 26.28 6.38
CA ARG A 333 15.40 26.72 5.23
C ARG A 333 14.44 27.06 4.09
N PRO A 334 14.36 28.33 3.64
CA PRO A 334 13.57 28.70 2.48
C PRO A 334 14.36 28.36 1.20
N GLY A 335 13.75 27.58 0.30
CA GLY A 335 14.27 27.38 -1.06
C GLY A 335 14.55 25.94 -1.46
N THR A 336 13.52 25.09 -1.48
CA THR A 336 13.14 24.20 -2.60
C THR A 336 11.87 23.48 -2.16
N ASP A 337 10.76 23.78 -2.82
CA ASP A 337 9.42 23.22 -2.58
C ASP A 337 9.32 21.77 -3.09
N ALA A 338 10.35 20.95 -2.82
CA ALA A 338 10.27 19.52 -2.99
C ALA A 338 9.38 19.01 -1.87
N LYS A 339 8.10 18.75 -2.20
CA LYS A 339 7.16 18.00 -1.35
C LYS A 339 7.91 16.86 -0.67
N ARG A 340 8.31 17.04 0.60
CA ARG A 340 8.96 15.97 1.35
C ARG A 340 7.90 14.90 1.54
N HIS A 341 7.98 13.86 0.71
CA HIS A 341 7.09 12.72 0.82
C HIS A 341 7.33 12.06 2.17
N VAL A 342 6.22 11.75 2.83
CA VAL A 342 6.20 11.35 4.23
C VAL A 342 6.33 9.82 4.30
N PRO A 343 7.10 9.27 5.27
CA PRO A 343 7.19 7.82 5.49
C PRO A 343 5.82 7.15 5.70
N PRO A 344 5.73 5.81 5.57
CA PRO A 344 4.54 5.05 5.91
C PRO A 344 4.08 5.38 7.34
N MET A 345 2.90 5.96 7.42
CA MET A 345 2.26 6.38 8.67
C MET A 345 0.76 6.28 8.54
N GLU A 346 0.12 5.87 9.63
CA GLU A 346 -1.32 5.72 9.75
C GLU A 346 -1.72 6.05 11.16
N ARG A 347 -2.95 6.58 11.27
CA ARG A 347 -3.64 6.75 12.53
C ARG A 347 -4.44 5.49 12.79
N VAL A 348 -4.03 4.75 13.80
CA VAL A 348 -4.67 3.48 14.13
C VAL A 348 -5.27 3.60 15.51
N LEU A 349 -6.55 3.26 15.64
CA LEU A 349 -7.15 3.05 16.95
C LEU A 349 -6.34 2.01 17.71
N ASP A 350 -5.97 2.33 18.93
CA ASP A 350 -5.27 1.46 19.86
C ASP A 350 -6.13 1.30 21.11
N SER A 351 -6.07 0.12 21.71
CA SER A 351 -6.79 -0.17 22.94
C SER A 351 -5.91 -0.98 23.87
N ARG A 352 -5.85 -0.55 25.14
CA ARG A 352 -5.15 -1.25 26.22
C ARG A 352 -6.09 -1.43 27.40
N VAL A 353 -5.94 -2.54 28.09
CA VAL A 353 -6.73 -2.81 29.30
C VAL A 353 -5.85 -2.60 30.52
N ARG A 354 -6.37 -1.88 31.50
CA ARG A 354 -5.68 -1.59 32.76
C ARG A 354 -6.53 -1.98 33.95
N GLN A 355 -5.86 -2.29 35.05
CA GLN A 355 -6.48 -2.36 36.37
C GLN A 355 -5.64 -1.53 37.33
N GLY A 356 -6.18 -0.39 37.76
CA GLY A 356 -5.40 0.66 38.41
C GLY A 356 -4.32 1.22 37.47
N HIS A 357 -3.06 1.22 37.91
CA HIS A 357 -1.93 1.72 37.11
C HIS A 357 -1.26 0.64 36.24
N ARG A 358 -1.71 -0.62 36.33
CA ARG A 358 -1.07 -1.75 35.64
C ARG A 358 -1.80 -2.06 34.34
N GLU A 359 -1.05 -2.12 33.24
CA GLU A 359 -1.51 -2.66 31.96
C GLU A 359 -1.53 -4.19 31.98
N LEU A 360 -2.57 -4.76 31.38
CA LEU A 360 -2.86 -6.19 31.43
C LEU A 360 -2.74 -6.79 30.03
N GLU A 361 -2.06 -7.93 29.95
CA GLU A 361 -2.02 -8.78 28.74
C GLU A 361 -3.08 -9.87 28.79
N THR A 362 -3.55 -10.23 29.98
CA THR A 362 -4.61 -11.22 30.21
C THR A 362 -5.78 -10.59 30.95
N TRP A 363 -6.99 -11.04 30.62
CA TRP A 363 -8.19 -10.50 31.24
C TRP A 363 -8.32 -11.01 32.68
N PRO A 364 -8.49 -10.12 33.66
CA PRO A 364 -8.54 -10.50 35.07
C PRO A 364 -9.82 -11.26 35.42
N LEU A 365 -9.76 -12.06 36.50
CA LEU A 365 -10.89 -12.87 36.96
C LEU A 365 -11.96 -12.04 37.68
N HIS A 366 -11.58 -10.98 38.41
CA HIS A 366 -12.47 -10.18 39.25
C HIS A 366 -12.03 -8.71 39.34
N GLY A 367 -12.98 -7.83 39.69
CA GLY A 367 -12.76 -6.40 39.86
C GLY A 367 -13.28 -5.53 38.71
N VAL A 368 -12.69 -4.34 38.56
CA VAL A 368 -12.98 -3.38 37.50
C VAL A 368 -11.76 -3.27 36.60
N VAL A 369 -11.97 -3.15 35.29
CA VAL A 369 -10.94 -2.81 34.33
C VAL A 369 -11.27 -1.50 33.62
N ASP A 370 -10.22 -0.79 33.23
CA ASP A 370 -10.28 0.40 32.41
C ASP A 370 -9.78 0.06 31.01
N ILE A 371 -10.64 0.22 30.01
CA ILE A 371 -10.29 0.09 28.60
C ILE A 371 -9.88 1.47 28.12
N VAL A 372 -8.59 1.66 27.90
CA VAL A 372 -7.98 2.91 27.46
C VAL A 372 -7.83 2.88 25.95
N VAL A 373 -8.48 3.83 25.28
CA VAL A 373 -8.54 3.92 23.83
C VAL A 373 -7.91 5.24 23.38
N ASP A 374 -6.99 5.19 22.44
CA ASP A 374 -6.39 6.34 21.79
C ASP A 374 -6.17 6.07 20.29
N ILE A 375 -6.02 7.12 19.49
CA ILE A 375 -5.56 7.02 18.11
C ILE A 375 -4.07 7.32 18.13
N ARG A 376 -3.28 6.31 17.75
CA ARG A 376 -1.82 6.41 17.73
C ARG A 376 -1.29 6.55 16.33
N LEU A 377 -0.21 7.30 16.20
CA LEU A 377 0.63 7.20 15.02
C LEU A 377 1.38 5.87 15.09
N ARG A 378 1.06 4.97 14.17
CA ARG A 378 1.90 3.80 13.94
C ARG A 378 2.73 4.02 12.68
N THR A 379 3.89 3.39 12.65
CA THR A 379 4.77 3.32 11.49
C THR A 379 5.52 1.99 11.59
N PRO A 380 5.84 1.31 10.47
CA PRO A 380 6.68 0.13 10.50
C PRO A 380 8.13 0.46 10.86
N LEU A 381 8.50 1.74 10.86
CA LEU A 381 9.88 2.21 11.08
C LEU A 381 10.22 2.22 12.57
N HIS A 382 11.42 1.76 12.91
CA HIS A 382 11.89 1.63 14.29
C HIS A 382 12.46 2.93 14.86
N SER A 383 13.14 3.72 14.03
CA SER A 383 13.98 4.85 14.43
C SER A 383 13.39 6.20 14.02
N LEU A 384 12.52 6.23 13.01
CA LEU A 384 11.75 7.40 12.64
C LEU A 384 10.53 7.49 13.55
N ARG A 385 10.47 8.54 14.38
CA ARG A 385 9.23 9.06 14.96
C ARG A 385 8.75 10.20 14.06
N PRO A 386 8.12 9.90 12.92
CA PRO A 386 7.71 10.93 12.00
C PRO A 386 6.76 11.90 12.72
N ALA A 387 7.02 13.19 12.55
CA ALA A 387 6.04 14.20 12.89
C ALA A 387 4.80 13.96 12.01
N PHE A 388 3.65 14.09 12.64
CA PHE A 388 2.36 13.90 12.01
C PHE A 388 2.25 14.72 10.70
N PRO A 389 1.73 14.14 9.60
CA PRO A 389 1.63 14.87 8.36
C PRO A 389 0.45 15.85 8.43
N GLU A 390 0.75 17.10 8.78
CA GLU A 390 -0.20 18.23 8.79
C GLU A 390 -0.98 18.33 7.46
N GLN A 391 -0.34 17.96 6.36
CA GLN A 391 -0.82 18.10 4.98
C GLN A 391 -1.82 17.01 4.53
N GLN A 392 -2.04 15.99 5.35
CA GLN A 392 -2.91 14.85 5.03
C GLN A 392 -4.30 14.96 5.65
N VAL A 393 -4.60 15.97 6.46
CA VAL A 393 -5.96 16.20 6.98
C VAL A 393 -6.35 17.65 6.79
N GLU A 394 -7.54 17.90 6.26
CA GLU A 394 -8.17 19.21 6.34
C GLU A 394 -8.58 19.47 7.78
N TRP A 395 -7.84 20.38 8.41
CA TRP A 395 -8.08 20.80 9.78
C TRP A 395 -8.95 22.06 9.80
N ASP A 396 -9.96 22.06 10.65
CA ASP A 396 -10.65 23.27 11.08
C ASP A 396 -10.10 23.62 12.47
N GLY A 397 -8.89 24.21 12.52
CA GLY A 397 -8.16 24.52 13.77
C GLY A 397 -6.98 23.59 14.12
N ASP A 398 -6.65 23.50 15.42
CA ASP A 398 -5.48 22.74 15.93
C ASP A 398 -5.80 21.32 16.40
N SER A 399 -7.08 20.99 16.48
CA SER A 399 -7.57 19.67 16.87
C SER A 399 -8.91 19.36 16.22
N LYS A 400 -9.26 18.09 16.20
CA LYS A 400 -10.55 17.57 15.76
C LYS A 400 -11.09 16.64 16.83
N VAL A 401 -12.33 16.85 17.26
CA VAL A 401 -13.00 15.97 18.21
C VAL A 401 -13.74 14.89 17.43
N LEU A 402 -13.41 13.64 17.73
CA LEU A 402 -14.10 12.46 17.21
C LEU A 402 -14.90 11.83 18.36
N MET A 403 -15.87 10.98 18.05
CA MET A 403 -16.56 10.18 19.06
C MET A 403 -16.08 8.74 19.01
N VAL A 404 -15.87 8.13 20.17
CA VAL A 404 -15.58 6.70 20.32
C VAL A 404 -16.76 6.06 21.04
N HIS A 405 -17.38 5.09 20.39
CA HIS A 405 -18.51 4.33 20.91
C HIS A 405 -18.06 2.93 21.29
N LEU A 406 -18.25 2.55 22.54
CA LEU A 406 -18.07 1.18 23.04
C LEU A 406 -19.42 0.46 23.00
N LEU A 407 -19.47 -0.64 22.25
CA LEU A 407 -20.65 -1.49 22.08
C LEU A 407 -20.42 -2.84 22.76
N GLU A 408 -21.40 -3.30 23.52
CA GLU A 408 -21.40 -4.59 24.23
C GLU A 408 -22.82 -5.21 24.22
N ILE A 409 -22.94 -6.53 24.04
CA ILE A 409 -24.24 -7.21 24.10
C ILE A 409 -24.89 -7.06 25.48
N GLY A 410 -26.18 -6.75 25.46
CA GLY A 410 -26.99 -6.58 26.67
C GLY A 410 -26.67 -5.31 27.47
N SER A 411 -25.89 -4.39 26.90
CA SER A 411 -25.55 -3.09 27.51
C SER A 411 -25.84 -1.95 26.53
N ALA A 412 -26.23 -0.79 27.07
CA ALA A 412 -26.38 0.43 26.27
C ALA A 412 -24.99 0.90 25.78
N PRO A 413 -24.87 1.45 24.56
CA PRO A 413 -23.62 2.04 24.08
C PRO A 413 -23.07 3.12 25.00
N VAL A 414 -21.76 3.11 25.22
CA VAL A 414 -21.06 4.16 25.96
C VAL A 414 -20.26 5.00 24.98
N THR A 415 -20.48 6.31 24.97
CA THR A 415 -19.87 7.23 24.01
C THR A 415 -18.94 8.22 24.73
N ARG A 416 -17.73 8.42 24.20
CA ARG A 416 -16.74 9.36 24.74
C ARG A 416 -16.12 10.22 23.62
N PRO A 417 -15.91 11.53 23.84
CA PRO A 417 -15.20 12.38 22.89
C PRO A 417 -13.68 12.11 22.95
N LEU A 418 -13.04 12.05 21.80
CA LEU A 418 -11.61 11.80 21.60
C LEU A 418 -11.00 12.96 20.80
N THR A 419 -10.08 13.71 21.42
CA THR A 419 -9.41 14.83 20.76
C THR A 419 -8.19 14.35 19.97
N VAL A 420 -8.24 14.49 18.65
CA VAL A 420 -7.09 14.25 17.76
C VAL A 420 -6.43 15.58 17.46
N ARG A 421 -5.15 15.72 17.79
CA ARG A 421 -4.37 16.95 17.55
C ARG A 421 -3.73 16.94 16.17
N ARG A 422 -3.30 18.10 15.67
CA ARG A 422 -2.50 18.23 14.44
C ARG A 422 -1.17 17.47 14.49
N THR A 423 -0.64 17.17 15.68
CA THR A 423 0.62 16.45 15.84
C THR A 423 0.56 15.45 16.99
N GLY A 424 1.21 14.30 16.79
CA GLY A 424 1.32 13.25 17.81
C GLY A 424 0.09 12.36 17.90
N ASP A 425 0.04 11.58 18.99
CA ASP A 425 -1.10 10.72 19.33
C ASP A 425 -2.30 11.58 19.76
N SER A 426 -3.51 11.00 19.70
CA SER A 426 -4.68 11.63 20.31
C SER A 426 -4.57 11.63 21.83
N GLU A 427 -5.45 12.40 22.47
CA GLU A 427 -5.75 12.16 23.88
C GLU A 427 -6.32 10.75 24.07
N ALA A 428 -6.15 10.16 25.25
CA ALA A 428 -6.72 8.84 25.55
C ALA A 428 -8.07 8.99 26.26
N VAL A 429 -9.03 8.16 25.87
CA VAL A 429 -10.34 8.03 26.55
C VAL A 429 -10.40 6.71 27.30
N THR A 430 -11.15 6.68 28.40
CA THR A 430 -11.27 5.50 29.25
C THR A 430 -12.73 5.06 29.36
N PHE A 431 -12.94 3.75 29.21
CA PHE A 431 -14.19 3.08 29.50
C PHE A 431 -13.99 2.10 30.66
N SER A 432 -14.61 2.38 31.80
CA SER A 432 -14.57 1.49 32.96
C SER A 432 -15.64 0.41 32.83
N ARG A 433 -15.24 -0.85 33.04
CA ARG A 433 -16.12 -2.02 32.94
C ARG A 433 -15.89 -2.96 34.13
N GLU A 434 -16.99 -3.35 34.79
CA GLU A 434 -16.96 -4.42 35.78
C GLU A 434 -16.76 -5.78 35.10
N ILE A 435 -15.90 -6.61 35.67
CA ILE A 435 -15.65 -7.95 35.13
C ILE A 435 -16.83 -8.85 35.48
N ARG A 436 -17.37 -9.51 34.46
CA ARG A 436 -18.45 -10.49 34.55
C ARG A 436 -17.92 -11.89 34.21
N ASN A 437 -18.66 -12.92 34.63
CA ASN A 437 -18.39 -14.28 34.20
C ASN A 437 -18.77 -14.45 32.72
N GLY A 438 -17.87 -15.00 31.91
CA GLY A 438 -18.11 -15.28 30.49
C GLY A 438 -17.16 -14.55 29.54
N PRO A 439 -17.23 -14.87 28.23
CA PRO A 439 -16.38 -14.24 27.23
C PRO A 439 -16.67 -12.73 27.14
N VAL A 440 -15.62 -11.98 26.84
CA VAL A 440 -15.63 -10.55 26.60
C VAL A 440 -15.48 -10.33 25.11
N ASP A 441 -16.44 -9.62 24.56
CA ASP A 441 -16.45 -9.25 23.16
C ASP A 441 -17.00 -7.84 23.06
N LEU A 442 -16.13 -6.90 22.74
CA LEU A 442 -16.41 -5.47 22.72
C LEU A 442 -16.06 -4.91 21.35
N ARG A 443 -16.88 -3.97 20.88
CA ARG A 443 -16.58 -3.22 19.66
C ARG A 443 -16.38 -1.75 19.98
N LEU A 444 -15.32 -1.20 19.40
CA LEU A 444 -15.03 0.22 19.40
C LEU A 444 -15.32 0.78 18.00
N VAL A 445 -16.17 1.81 17.93
CA VAL A 445 -16.50 2.52 16.69
C VAL A 445 -16.05 3.96 16.83
N VAL A 446 -15.19 4.41 15.91
CA VAL A 446 -14.75 5.80 15.82
C VAL A 446 -15.61 6.51 14.79
N SER A 447 -16.19 7.66 15.15
CA SER A 447 -17.06 8.43 14.28
C SER A 447 -16.77 9.94 14.29
N ASP A 448 -17.26 10.61 13.26
CA ASP A 448 -17.26 12.06 13.07
C ASP A 448 -18.69 12.50 12.69
N GLY A 449 -19.51 12.79 13.71
CA GLY A 449 -20.97 12.87 13.54
C GLY A 449 -21.57 11.52 13.14
N ALA A 450 -22.60 11.53 12.28
CA ALA A 450 -23.19 10.32 11.70
C ALA A 450 -22.30 9.66 10.63
N ARG A 451 -21.01 9.49 10.90
CA ARG A 451 -20.06 8.86 9.97
C ARG A 451 -19.10 7.98 10.71
N ILE A 452 -19.09 6.71 10.33
CA ILE A 452 -18.13 5.73 10.82
C ILE A 452 -16.82 5.90 10.06
N LEU A 453 -15.73 6.08 10.80
CA LEU A 453 -14.38 6.20 10.27
C LEU A 453 -13.61 4.89 10.38
N GLN A 454 -13.71 4.23 11.53
CA GLN A 454 -12.97 3.01 11.85
C GLN A 454 -13.74 2.15 12.85
N THR A 455 -13.64 0.83 12.73
CA THR A 455 -14.16 -0.12 13.72
C THR A 455 -13.04 -1.05 14.18
N ALA A 456 -13.05 -1.41 15.46
CA ALA A 456 -12.10 -2.34 16.06
C ALA A 456 -12.79 -3.23 17.10
N ARG A 457 -12.20 -4.39 17.36
CA ARG A 457 -12.71 -5.38 18.31
C ARG A 457 -11.72 -5.64 19.42
N LEU A 458 -12.25 -5.87 20.62
CA LEU A 458 -11.50 -6.39 21.77
C LEU A 458 -12.19 -7.67 22.24
N GLN A 459 -11.46 -8.79 22.19
CA GLN A 459 -11.95 -10.11 22.55
C GLN A 459 -11.06 -10.74 23.63
N SER A 460 -11.67 -11.41 24.60
CA SER A 460 -10.97 -12.14 25.66
C SER A 460 -11.95 -13.05 26.42
N ALA A 461 -11.47 -13.83 27.38
CA ALA A 461 -12.28 -14.36 28.48
C ALA A 461 -11.51 -14.27 29.81
N PRO A 462 -12.15 -14.39 30.98
CA PRO A 462 -11.48 -14.37 32.27
C PRO A 462 -10.31 -15.37 32.33
N GLY A 463 -9.11 -14.86 32.56
CA GLY A 463 -7.85 -15.63 32.57
C GLY A 463 -7.18 -15.83 31.21
N GLU A 464 -7.81 -15.42 30.10
CA GLU A 464 -7.28 -15.55 28.74
C GLU A 464 -6.58 -14.27 28.27
N ALA A 465 -5.82 -14.39 27.17
CA ALA A 465 -5.13 -13.26 26.54
C ALA A 465 -6.12 -12.26 25.93
N ILE A 466 -5.78 -10.99 26.04
CA ILE A 466 -6.56 -9.89 25.48
C ILE A 466 -6.17 -9.71 24.02
N HIS A 467 -7.15 -9.84 23.12
CA HIS A 467 -6.96 -9.68 21.69
C HIS A 467 -7.64 -8.41 21.20
N PHE A 468 -6.85 -7.42 20.77
CA PHE A 468 -7.34 -6.20 20.13
C PHE A 468 -6.93 -6.16 18.66
N PHE A 469 -7.86 -5.88 17.75
CA PHE A 469 -7.58 -5.76 16.33
C PHE A 469 -8.54 -4.79 15.62
N ILE A 470 -8.05 -4.16 14.55
CA ILE A 470 -8.87 -3.33 13.66
C ILE A 470 -9.71 -4.23 12.77
N GLU A 471 -11.03 -4.01 12.75
CA GLU A 471 -11.95 -4.71 11.86
C GLU A 471 -12.00 -4.05 10.49
N ASN A 472 -12.14 -2.72 10.46
CA ASN A 472 -12.31 -1.98 9.21
C ASN A 472 -11.85 -0.51 9.32
N VAL A 473 -11.31 0.02 8.23
CA VAL A 473 -11.06 1.44 8.01
C VAL A 473 -11.98 1.90 6.88
N VAL A 474 -13.02 2.66 7.22
CA VAL A 474 -14.13 3.01 6.30
C VAL A 474 -13.80 4.28 5.52
N THR A 475 -13.37 5.33 6.20
CA THR A 475 -13.14 6.64 5.59
C THR A 475 -11.94 7.31 6.26
N PRO A 476 -10.92 7.76 5.51
CA PRO A 476 -9.82 8.47 6.13
C PRO A 476 -10.23 9.91 6.48
N VAL A 477 -9.67 10.45 7.57
CA VAL A 477 -10.11 11.71 8.24
C VAL A 477 -9.80 12.99 7.45
N HIS A 478 -9.40 12.88 6.18
CA HIS A 478 -8.57 13.86 5.50
C HIS A 478 -9.30 15.06 4.87
N ARG A 479 -10.64 15.09 4.85
CA ARG A 479 -11.42 16.18 4.26
C ARG A 479 -12.67 16.52 5.08
N LYS A 480 -13.11 17.77 5.05
CA LYS A 480 -14.50 18.14 5.39
C LYS A 480 -15.40 17.57 4.29
N LYS A 481 -16.08 16.46 4.56
CA LYS A 481 -17.12 15.97 3.65
C LYS A 481 -18.52 16.37 4.13
N GLN A 482 -19.52 16.12 3.31
CA GLN A 482 -20.92 16.42 3.65
C GLN A 482 -21.36 15.59 4.84
N ASN A 483 -22.16 16.19 5.72
CA ASN A 483 -22.72 15.48 6.86
C ASN A 483 -23.69 14.40 6.37
N PHE A 484 -23.78 13.33 7.14
CA PHE A 484 -24.80 12.31 7.00
C PHE A 484 -25.90 12.56 8.04
N ASP A 485 -27.12 12.15 7.73
CA ASP A 485 -28.23 12.18 8.68
C ASP A 485 -28.17 10.96 9.61
N LEU A 486 -27.60 9.86 9.12
CA LEU A 486 -27.52 8.59 9.82
C LEU A 486 -26.33 7.75 9.29
N ALA A 487 -25.63 7.06 10.17
CA ALA A 487 -24.73 5.95 9.83
C ALA A 487 -25.23 4.64 10.43
N LEU A 488 -25.17 3.57 9.65
CA LEU A 488 -25.54 2.21 10.05
C LEU A 488 -24.34 1.28 9.89
N LEU A 489 -24.03 0.53 10.94
CA LEU A 489 -23.13 -0.61 10.91
C LEU A 489 -23.96 -1.89 11.04
N VAL A 490 -23.98 -2.71 10.00
CA VAL A 490 -24.67 -4.01 9.99
C VAL A 490 -23.64 -5.12 9.85
N ASN A 491 -23.54 -5.98 10.86
CA ASN A 491 -22.54 -7.05 10.92
C ASN A 491 -22.93 -8.12 11.94
N ASP A 492 -22.13 -9.19 11.96
CA ASP A 492 -21.97 -10.02 13.15
C ASP A 492 -21.34 -9.15 14.26
N SER A 493 -22.15 -8.72 15.24
CA SER A 493 -21.61 -7.82 16.26
C SER A 493 -20.64 -8.52 17.18
N LEU A 494 -21.21 -9.28 18.10
CA LEU A 494 -20.58 -9.67 19.35
C LEU A 494 -21.15 -11.05 19.67
N GLY A 495 -20.32 -11.97 20.14
CA GLY A 495 -20.72 -13.36 20.31
C GLY A 495 -21.22 -14.03 19.02
N ASN A 496 -20.81 -13.52 17.85
CA ASN A 496 -21.24 -13.97 16.51
C ASN A 496 -22.75 -13.84 16.23
N GLN A 497 -23.45 -12.89 16.86
CA GLN A 497 -24.84 -12.57 16.56
C GLN A 497 -24.95 -11.37 15.62
N PRO A 498 -25.83 -11.39 14.60
CA PRO A 498 -26.10 -10.21 13.79
C PRO A 498 -26.60 -9.05 14.63
N SER A 499 -26.38 -7.86 14.10
CA SER A 499 -26.78 -6.64 14.79
C SER A 499 -26.80 -5.45 13.87
N VAL A 500 -27.39 -4.38 14.38
CA VAL A 500 -27.24 -3.04 13.84
C VAL A 500 -26.73 -2.11 14.94
N ALA A 501 -25.72 -1.32 14.60
CA ALA A 501 -25.37 -0.11 15.35
C ALA A 501 -25.71 1.11 14.50
N LEU A 502 -26.39 2.09 15.08
CA LEU A 502 -26.79 3.33 14.42
C LEU A 502 -26.09 4.50 15.09
N ILE A 503 -25.66 5.48 14.30
CA ILE A 503 -25.10 6.76 14.78
C ILE A 503 -25.91 7.89 14.15
N THR A 504 -26.58 8.70 14.98
CA THR A 504 -27.42 9.82 14.52
C THR A 504 -26.57 11.04 14.15
N ALA A 505 -27.18 12.04 13.52
CA ALA A 505 -26.53 13.30 13.16
C ALA A 505 -25.88 14.01 14.37
N GLU A 506 -26.48 13.86 15.55
CA GLU A 506 -26.00 14.40 16.83
C GLU A 506 -24.85 13.57 17.45
N GLY A 507 -24.52 12.43 16.84
CA GLY A 507 -23.48 11.51 17.32
C GLY A 507 -23.96 10.54 18.40
N GLU A 508 -25.28 10.38 18.59
CA GLU A 508 -25.83 9.37 19.50
C GLU A 508 -25.67 7.98 18.90
N ALA A 509 -25.10 7.04 19.65
CA ALA A 509 -24.95 5.65 19.23
C ALA A 509 -25.99 4.74 19.86
N ILE A 510 -26.65 3.94 19.03
CA ILE A 510 -27.66 2.95 19.44
C ILE A 510 -27.21 1.58 18.93
N PHE A 511 -27.39 0.55 19.75
CA PHE A 511 -26.99 -0.81 19.44
C PHE A 511 -28.14 -1.77 19.69
N SER A 512 -28.44 -2.61 18.70
CA SER A 512 -29.48 -3.62 18.81
C SER A 512 -29.04 -4.94 18.15
N PRO A 513 -29.14 -6.09 18.85
CA PRO A 513 -28.95 -7.39 18.24
C PRO A 513 -30.10 -7.66 17.27
N LEU A 514 -29.77 -8.18 16.10
CA LEU A 514 -30.72 -8.64 15.10
C LEU A 514 -30.74 -10.17 15.18
N THR A 515 -31.93 -10.78 15.07
CA THR A 515 -31.94 -12.23 14.84
C THR A 515 -31.48 -12.50 13.41
N ASP A 516 -30.62 -13.51 13.22
CA ASP A 516 -30.17 -14.00 11.91
C ASP A 516 -31.36 -14.23 10.97
N THR A 517 -32.42 -14.82 11.51
CA THR A 517 -33.59 -15.19 10.73
C THR A 517 -34.37 -13.99 10.23
N ASP A 518 -34.49 -12.90 10.99
CA ASP A 518 -35.40 -11.81 10.62
C ASP A 518 -34.78 -10.89 9.56
N THR A 519 -33.50 -10.58 9.69
CA THR A 519 -32.77 -9.77 8.71
C THR A 519 -32.63 -10.52 7.39
N GLU A 520 -32.31 -11.81 7.45
CA GLU A 520 -32.20 -12.65 6.26
C GLU A 520 -33.54 -12.80 5.54
N LYS A 521 -34.63 -13.00 6.29
CA LYS A 521 -35.99 -13.08 5.73
C LYS A 521 -36.41 -11.76 5.10
N ALA A 522 -36.23 -10.63 5.80
CA ALA A 522 -36.58 -9.32 5.27
C ALA A 522 -35.80 -9.03 3.98
N ARG A 523 -34.49 -9.31 3.98
CA ARG A 523 -33.62 -9.21 2.81
C ARG A 523 -34.11 -10.06 1.65
N LYS A 524 -34.29 -11.37 1.86
CA LYS A 524 -34.75 -12.30 0.82
C LYS A 524 -36.11 -11.89 0.26
N LYS A 525 -37.04 -11.46 1.12
CA LYS A 525 -38.38 -11.03 0.71
C LYS A 525 -38.32 -9.77 -0.16
N LEU A 526 -37.59 -8.73 0.27
CA LEU A 526 -37.43 -7.49 -0.50
C LEU A 526 -36.73 -7.72 -1.85
N LEU A 527 -35.67 -8.55 -1.87
CA LEU A 527 -34.98 -8.90 -3.12
C LEU A 527 -35.87 -9.72 -4.07
N ALA A 528 -36.67 -10.65 -3.54
CA ALA A 528 -37.59 -11.43 -4.37
C ALA A 528 -38.67 -10.56 -5.03
N ILE A 529 -39.26 -9.62 -4.27
CA ILE A 529 -40.20 -8.63 -4.81
C ILE A 529 -39.51 -7.81 -5.91
N LEU A 530 -38.33 -7.26 -5.64
CA LEU A 530 -37.62 -6.46 -6.64
C LEU A 530 -37.24 -7.28 -7.88
N GLN A 531 -36.80 -8.51 -7.70
CA GLN A 531 -36.41 -9.39 -8.80
C GLN A 531 -37.60 -9.64 -9.72
N GLN A 532 -38.77 -9.97 -9.16
CA GLN A 532 -40.00 -10.14 -9.94
C GLN A 532 -40.31 -8.89 -10.79
N ALA A 533 -40.16 -7.69 -10.22
CA ALA A 533 -40.39 -6.44 -10.95
C ALA A 533 -39.36 -6.15 -12.06
N VAL A 534 -38.17 -6.75 -12.00
CA VAL A 534 -37.09 -6.51 -12.97
C VAL A 534 -37.08 -7.56 -14.08
N VAL A 535 -37.45 -8.81 -13.79
CA VAL A 535 -37.37 -9.93 -14.74
C VAL A 535 -38.69 -10.25 -15.46
N ASP A 536 -39.84 -9.88 -14.90
CA ASP A 536 -41.14 -10.16 -15.50
C ASP A 536 -41.68 -8.93 -16.27
N PRO A 537 -41.70 -8.94 -17.62
CA PRO A 537 -42.26 -7.84 -18.41
C PRO A 537 -43.76 -7.60 -18.17
N GLU A 538 -44.51 -8.63 -17.82
CA GLU A 538 -45.97 -8.57 -17.72
C GLU A 538 -46.43 -8.08 -16.33
N THR A 539 -45.53 -8.09 -15.36
CA THR A 539 -45.83 -7.63 -14.00
C THR A 539 -45.98 -6.11 -13.97
N PRO A 540 -47.16 -5.55 -13.61
CA PRO A 540 -47.34 -4.11 -13.53
C PRO A 540 -46.44 -3.51 -12.44
N LEU A 541 -45.83 -2.35 -12.73
CA LEU A 541 -44.91 -1.70 -11.78
C LEU A 541 -45.61 -1.22 -10.49
N ALA A 542 -46.87 -0.77 -10.58
CA ALA A 542 -47.56 -0.14 -9.46
C ALA A 542 -47.78 -1.09 -8.26
N PRO A 543 -48.37 -2.28 -8.42
CA PRO A 543 -48.53 -3.24 -7.31
C PRO A 543 -47.20 -3.68 -6.71
N MET A 544 -46.15 -3.81 -7.53
CA MET A 544 -44.82 -4.21 -7.05
C MET A 544 -44.17 -3.14 -6.19
N LEU A 545 -44.19 -1.87 -6.64
CA LEU A 545 -43.69 -0.77 -5.84
C LEU A 545 -44.50 -0.60 -4.55
N LEU A 546 -45.81 -0.91 -4.58
CA LEU A 546 -46.64 -0.85 -3.40
C LEU A 546 -46.28 -1.95 -2.39
N ASP A 547 -46.07 -3.19 -2.82
CA ASP A 547 -45.61 -4.26 -1.92
C ASP A 547 -44.20 -3.97 -1.38
N LEU A 548 -43.30 -3.49 -2.25
CA LEU A 548 -41.96 -3.06 -1.83
C LEU A 548 -42.02 -1.92 -0.80
N ALA A 549 -42.89 -0.92 -1.01
CA ALA A 549 -43.10 0.18 -0.07
C ALA A 549 -43.71 -0.30 1.24
N ASN A 550 -44.64 -1.25 1.20
CA ASN A 550 -45.24 -1.85 2.38
C ASN A 550 -44.19 -2.61 3.22
N GLN A 551 -43.43 -3.52 2.60
CA GLN A 551 -42.35 -4.24 3.29
C GLN A 551 -41.26 -3.28 3.81
N GLY A 552 -40.88 -2.30 2.99
CA GLY A 552 -39.90 -1.27 3.35
C GLY A 552 -40.36 -0.39 4.51
N SER A 553 -41.64 -0.02 4.56
CA SER A 553 -42.24 0.74 5.65
C SER A 553 -42.32 -0.08 6.93
N LEU A 554 -42.64 -1.37 6.86
CA LEU A 554 -42.65 -2.26 8.03
C LEU A 554 -41.25 -2.39 8.63
N LEU A 555 -40.23 -2.61 7.78
CA LEU A 555 -38.84 -2.65 8.23
C LEU A 555 -38.39 -1.31 8.83
N LEU A 556 -38.75 -0.18 8.20
CA LEU A 556 -38.46 1.14 8.74
C LEU A 556 -39.13 1.39 10.10
N SER A 557 -40.38 0.99 10.28
CA SER A 557 -41.08 1.10 11.57
C SER A 557 -40.37 0.32 12.66
N SER A 558 -39.94 -0.92 12.38
CA SER A 558 -39.15 -1.71 13.34
C SER A 558 -37.80 -1.05 13.68
N LEU A 559 -37.16 -0.37 12.73
CA LEU A 559 -35.93 0.39 13.01
C LEU A 559 -36.21 1.66 13.84
N ARG A 560 -37.32 2.35 13.58
CA ARG A 560 -37.75 3.55 14.33
C ARG A 560 -38.14 3.24 15.78
N GLU A 561 -38.66 2.04 16.04
CA GLU A 561 -38.89 1.56 17.41
C GLU A 561 -37.56 1.42 18.18
N LEU A 562 -36.47 1.09 17.50
CA LEU A 562 -35.13 1.02 18.08
C LEU A 562 -34.47 2.39 18.22
N VAL A 563 -34.81 3.35 17.36
CA VAL A 563 -34.20 4.68 17.29
C VAL A 563 -35.28 5.76 17.36
N PRO A 564 -35.66 6.20 18.58
CA PRO A 564 -36.65 7.27 18.76
C PRO A 564 -36.26 8.59 18.07
N THR A 565 -34.95 8.81 17.87
CA THR A 565 -34.35 10.00 17.22
C THR A 565 -34.16 9.82 15.71
N TRP A 566 -34.84 8.85 15.09
CA TRP A 566 -34.70 8.59 13.65
C TRP A 566 -35.06 9.85 12.84
N PRO A 567 -34.22 10.28 11.87
CA PRO A 567 -34.48 11.49 11.10
C PRO A 567 -35.83 11.44 10.37
N GLY A 568 -36.59 12.54 10.41
CA GLY A 568 -37.91 12.60 9.75
C GLY A 568 -37.85 12.37 8.24
N GLN A 569 -36.75 12.76 7.60
CA GLN A 569 -36.44 12.48 6.21
C GLN A 569 -34.94 12.29 6.06
N LEU A 570 -34.53 11.24 5.36
CA LEU A 570 -33.14 10.98 5.03
C LEU A 570 -32.77 11.68 3.72
N THR A 571 -31.65 12.39 3.73
CA THR A 571 -31.02 12.99 2.56
C THR A 571 -29.69 12.32 2.24
N ARG A 572 -28.95 11.89 3.26
CA ARG A 572 -27.65 11.22 3.13
C ARG A 572 -27.47 10.17 4.22
N VAL A 573 -27.11 8.96 3.82
CA VAL A 573 -26.88 7.84 4.75
C VAL A 573 -25.58 7.12 4.45
N GLN A 574 -24.85 6.75 5.49
CA GLN A 574 -23.73 5.82 5.38
C GLN A 574 -24.13 4.42 5.86
N LEU A 575 -23.88 3.42 5.04
CA LEU A 575 -24.10 2.01 5.37
C LEU A 575 -22.78 1.26 5.30
N VAL A 576 -22.34 0.74 6.44
CA VAL A 576 -21.15 -0.12 6.58
C VAL A 576 -21.62 -1.54 6.86
N THR A 577 -21.27 -2.46 5.99
CA THR A 577 -21.69 -3.87 6.07
C THR A 577 -20.50 -4.82 6.06
N GLN A 578 -20.63 -5.95 6.74
CA GLN A 578 -19.75 -7.08 6.49
C GLN A 578 -20.10 -7.69 5.11
N SER A 579 -19.12 -8.18 4.34
CA SER A 579 -19.22 -8.49 2.90
C SER A 579 -20.33 -9.47 2.43
N ASN A 580 -21.07 -10.11 3.34
CA ASN A 580 -22.23 -10.99 3.12
C ASN A 580 -23.55 -10.46 3.70
N ALA A 581 -23.53 -9.32 4.38
CA ALA A 581 -24.67 -8.74 5.07
C ALA A 581 -25.30 -7.59 4.25
N PHE A 582 -25.77 -7.87 3.03
CA PHE A 582 -26.50 -6.85 2.27
C PHE A 582 -27.71 -6.39 3.08
N PHE A 583 -27.71 -5.11 3.48
CA PHE A 583 -28.83 -4.47 4.14
C PHE A 583 -29.61 -3.61 3.13
N PRO A 584 -30.93 -3.82 2.95
CA PRO A 584 -31.72 -3.23 1.86
C PRO A 584 -32.16 -1.78 2.13
N ILE A 585 -31.21 -0.88 2.44
CA ILE A 585 -31.55 0.48 2.87
C ILE A 585 -32.25 1.31 1.79
N GLU A 586 -31.97 1.08 0.51
CA GLU A 586 -32.62 1.78 -0.60
C GLU A 586 -34.13 1.53 -0.66
N TYR A 587 -34.58 0.39 -0.13
CA TYR A 587 -35.96 -0.06 -0.20
C TYR A 587 -36.78 0.38 1.02
N LEU A 588 -36.16 1.01 2.02
CA LEU A 588 -36.89 1.66 3.10
C LEU A 588 -37.78 2.76 2.52
N TYR A 589 -39.02 2.82 3.00
CA TYR A 589 -40.03 3.75 2.48
C TYR A 589 -40.45 4.73 3.58
N GLU A 590 -40.06 5.99 3.44
CA GLU A 590 -40.35 7.08 4.40
C GLU A 590 -41.68 7.78 4.13
N GLY A 591 -42.32 7.51 2.99
CA GLY A 591 -43.64 8.03 2.68
C GLY A 591 -44.75 7.31 3.45
N THR A 592 -45.96 7.86 3.40
CA THR A 592 -47.16 7.13 3.80
C THR A 592 -47.51 6.09 2.74
N VAL A 593 -47.67 4.83 3.14
CA VAL A 593 -48.12 3.75 2.25
C VAL A 593 -49.64 3.85 2.11
N PRO A 594 -50.20 3.79 0.89
CA PRO A 594 -51.63 3.73 0.70
C PRO A 594 -52.29 2.53 1.39
N GLU A 595 -53.50 2.72 1.91
CA GLU A 595 -54.26 1.64 2.57
C GLU A 595 -54.71 0.55 1.59
N SER A 596 -55.02 0.92 0.35
CA SER A 596 -55.46 -0.01 -0.69
C SER A 596 -54.25 -0.67 -1.36
N SER A 597 -54.28 -2.00 -1.50
CA SER A 597 -53.33 -2.78 -2.30
C SER A 597 -53.42 -2.52 -3.81
N ASP A 598 -54.47 -1.83 -4.26
CA ASP A 598 -54.72 -1.49 -5.66
C ASP A 598 -54.41 -0.02 -5.95
N ALA A 599 -53.75 0.67 -5.01
CA ALA A 599 -53.39 2.07 -5.17
C ALA A 599 -52.47 2.27 -6.38
N GLU A 600 -52.82 3.24 -7.23
CA GLU A 600 -52.01 3.61 -8.38
C GLU A 600 -50.75 4.39 -7.95
N LEU A 601 -49.77 4.46 -8.86
CA LEU A 601 -48.63 5.35 -8.68
C LEU A 601 -49.06 6.82 -8.82
N CYS A 602 -48.46 7.68 -8.01
CA CYS A 602 -48.68 9.12 -8.00
C CYS A 602 -48.70 9.70 -9.42
N SER A 603 -49.78 10.40 -9.77
CA SER A 603 -49.97 11.03 -11.08
C SER A 603 -48.91 12.09 -11.40
N GLN A 604 -48.33 12.73 -10.37
CA GLN A 604 -47.27 13.74 -10.51
C GLN A 604 -45.85 13.15 -10.47
N ARG A 605 -45.69 11.81 -10.42
CA ARG A 605 -44.38 11.15 -10.22
C ARG A 605 -43.33 11.54 -11.24
N HIS A 606 -43.70 11.65 -12.52
CA HIS A 606 -42.76 11.94 -13.61
C HIS A 606 -42.04 13.27 -13.40
N GLY A 607 -42.76 14.31 -12.99
CA GLY A 607 -42.20 15.62 -12.69
C GLY A 607 -41.23 15.57 -11.50
N CYS A 608 -41.64 14.92 -10.40
CA CYS A 608 -40.83 14.79 -9.18
C CYS A 608 -39.56 13.95 -9.38
N LEU A 609 -39.66 12.84 -10.11
CA LEU A 609 -38.51 11.99 -10.43
C LEU A 609 -37.51 12.75 -11.30
N LYS A 610 -37.99 13.52 -12.28
CA LYS A 610 -37.13 14.33 -13.15
C LYS A 610 -36.48 15.52 -12.42
N SER A 611 -37.19 16.17 -11.51
CA SER A 611 -36.65 17.29 -10.69
C SER A 611 -35.77 16.83 -9.53
N GLY A 612 -35.84 15.54 -9.18
CA GLY A 612 -35.12 14.96 -8.05
C GLY A 612 -35.74 15.22 -6.68
N HIS A 613 -36.88 15.92 -6.62
CA HIS A 613 -37.50 16.33 -5.37
C HIS A 613 -39.01 16.13 -5.44
N ALA A 614 -39.59 15.61 -4.36
CA ALA A 614 -41.04 15.60 -4.21
C ALA A 614 -41.56 17.04 -3.99
N ILE A 615 -42.78 17.30 -4.42
CA ILE A 615 -43.47 18.58 -4.15
C ILE A 615 -43.63 18.74 -2.62
N PRO A 616 -43.14 19.84 -2.01
CA PRO A 616 -43.36 20.12 -0.58
C PRO A 616 -44.86 20.25 -0.28
N GLY A 617 -45.34 19.63 0.80
CA GLY A 617 -46.77 19.65 1.16
C GLY A 617 -47.68 19.06 0.07
N CYS A 618 -47.22 18.02 -0.65
CA CYS A 618 -47.96 17.44 -1.76
C CYS A 618 -49.29 16.84 -1.27
N PRO A 619 -50.46 17.35 -1.72
CA PRO A 619 -51.76 16.87 -1.26
C PRO A 619 -52.01 15.40 -1.63
N ILE A 620 -51.40 14.90 -2.72
CA ILE A 620 -51.50 13.49 -3.12
C ILE A 620 -50.78 12.58 -2.11
N ARG A 621 -49.61 13.00 -1.62
CA ARG A 621 -48.86 12.24 -0.61
C ARG A 621 -49.56 12.27 0.74
N GLU A 622 -50.10 13.42 1.12
CA GLU A 622 -50.84 13.59 2.38
C GLU A 622 -52.13 12.76 2.40
N ALA A 623 -52.86 12.73 1.27
CA ALA A 623 -54.06 11.92 1.15
C ALA A 623 -53.78 10.40 1.20
N ALA A 624 -52.55 9.98 0.92
CA ALA A 624 -52.12 8.58 0.91
C ALA A 624 -53.02 7.64 0.06
N VAL A 625 -53.62 8.16 -1.02
CA VAL A 625 -54.44 7.36 -1.95
C VAL A 625 -53.60 6.80 -3.11
N GLN A 626 -52.47 7.45 -3.42
CA GLN A 626 -51.54 7.03 -4.47
C GLN A 626 -50.14 6.86 -3.89
N LEU A 627 -49.39 5.88 -4.40
CA LEU A 627 -48.02 5.63 -3.96
C LEU A 627 -47.05 6.64 -4.58
N CYS A 628 -46.23 7.31 -3.78
CA CYS A 628 -45.21 8.22 -4.29
C CYS A 628 -43.82 7.55 -4.33
N PRO A 629 -43.22 7.30 -5.51
CA PRO A 629 -41.89 6.66 -5.60
C PRO A 629 -40.77 7.45 -4.92
N MET A 630 -40.95 8.77 -4.72
CA MET A 630 -40.00 9.60 -3.96
C MET A 630 -39.97 9.29 -2.46
N GLY A 631 -40.83 8.39 -1.97
CA GLY A 631 -40.78 7.91 -0.59
C GLY A 631 -39.67 6.87 -0.33
N PHE A 632 -39.11 6.24 -1.36
CA PHE A 632 -38.01 5.29 -1.21
C PHE A 632 -36.69 6.03 -0.94
N VAL A 633 -35.97 5.61 0.10
CA VAL A 633 -34.66 6.19 0.47
C VAL A 633 -33.67 6.12 -0.69
N GLY A 634 -33.67 5.04 -1.47
CA GLY A 634 -32.77 4.91 -2.64
C GLY A 634 -33.04 5.89 -3.77
N VAL A 635 -34.20 6.57 -3.76
CA VAL A 635 -34.66 7.53 -4.78
C VAL A 635 -34.49 8.97 -4.31
N SER A 636 -34.78 9.24 -3.03
CA SER A 636 -34.73 10.57 -2.41
C SER A 636 -33.39 10.90 -1.76
N ALA A 637 -32.63 9.91 -1.30
CA ALA A 637 -31.40 10.10 -0.53
C ALA A 637 -30.16 9.55 -1.25
N ILE A 638 -28.99 10.05 -0.85
CA ILE A 638 -27.68 9.51 -1.24
C ILE A 638 -27.29 8.42 -0.24
N VAL A 639 -27.00 7.21 -0.73
CA VAL A 639 -26.56 6.08 0.09
C VAL A 639 -25.10 5.77 -0.22
N GLU A 640 -24.23 5.93 0.78
CA GLU A 640 -22.83 5.51 0.73
C GLU A 640 -22.70 4.09 1.27
N ARG A 641 -22.05 3.18 0.53
CA ARG A 641 -21.93 1.77 0.92
C ARG A 641 -20.47 1.33 1.01
N HIS A 642 -20.11 0.84 2.19
CA HIS A 642 -18.82 0.21 2.47
C HIS A 642 -19.00 -1.24 2.87
N THR A 643 -18.18 -2.12 2.31
CA THR A 643 -18.15 -3.55 2.63
C THR A 643 -16.76 -3.95 3.11
N TRP A 644 -16.67 -4.77 4.17
CA TRP A 644 -15.40 -5.30 4.68
C TRP A 644 -15.48 -6.81 4.98
N LYS A 645 -14.34 -7.49 5.11
CA LYS A 645 -14.29 -8.94 5.37
C LYS A 645 -13.66 -9.24 6.74
N PRO A 646 -14.28 -10.10 7.57
CA PRO A 646 -13.68 -10.55 8.83
C PRO A 646 -12.42 -11.39 8.59
N GLY A 647 -11.46 -11.30 9.51
CA GLY A 647 -10.27 -12.16 9.55
C GLY A 647 -9.20 -11.85 8.50
N LEU A 648 -9.42 -10.92 7.57
CA LEU A 648 -8.31 -10.30 6.85
C LEU A 648 -7.71 -9.24 7.78
N PRO A 649 -6.44 -9.36 8.19
CA PRO A 649 -5.80 -8.27 8.90
C PRO A 649 -5.91 -7.04 8.00
N ALA A 650 -6.56 -5.98 8.48
CA ALA A 650 -6.53 -4.69 7.81
C ALA A 650 -5.05 -4.34 7.65
N PRO A 651 -4.50 -4.33 6.42
CA PRO A 651 -3.08 -4.11 6.26
C PRO A 651 -2.82 -2.65 6.63
N LEU A 652 -2.30 -2.47 7.84
CA LEU A 652 -2.08 -1.19 8.52
C LEU A 652 -1.12 -0.25 7.76
N TRP A 653 -0.53 -0.71 6.66
CA TRP A 653 0.51 0.00 5.90
C TRP A 653 0.30 -0.15 4.40
N ARG A 654 -0.92 -0.43 3.92
CA ARG A 654 -1.09 -0.57 2.46
C ARG A 654 -0.90 0.80 1.80
N PRO A 655 -0.02 0.90 0.77
CA PRO A 655 0.02 2.07 -0.09
C PRO A 655 -1.40 2.44 -0.49
N ALA A 656 -1.78 3.68 -0.21
CA ALA A 656 -2.94 4.20 -0.89
C ALA A 656 -2.59 4.19 -2.38
N ALA A 657 -3.26 3.33 -3.16
CA ALA A 657 -3.25 3.26 -4.64
C ALA A 657 -2.83 4.60 -5.26
N PRO A 658 -1.93 4.59 -6.27
CA PRO A 658 -1.27 5.78 -6.82
C PRO A 658 -2.20 6.97 -6.85
N GLY A 659 -1.88 7.97 -6.02
CA GLY A 659 -2.72 9.14 -5.86
C GLY A 659 -3.71 9.10 -4.70
N ALA A 660 -3.28 8.87 -3.45
CA ALA A 660 -4.15 9.05 -2.27
C ALA A 660 -4.88 10.42 -2.23
N ARG A 661 -4.26 11.47 -2.81
CA ARG A 661 -4.90 12.79 -3.06
C ARG A 661 -5.80 12.80 -4.31
N THR A 662 -5.50 11.99 -5.32
CA THR A 662 -6.23 11.75 -6.58
C THR A 662 -7.28 10.63 -6.48
N ARG A 663 -7.47 10.04 -5.30
CA ARG A 663 -8.35 8.89 -5.04
C ARG A 663 -9.82 9.31 -4.93
N LEU A 664 -10.05 10.59 -4.71
CA LEU A 664 -11.35 11.17 -4.39
C LEU A 664 -11.85 12.11 -5.49
N GLU A 665 -10.98 12.37 -6.48
CA GLU A 665 -11.30 13.10 -7.70
C GLU A 665 -11.00 12.16 -8.87
N ILE A 666 -12.03 11.80 -9.62
CA ILE A 666 -11.89 11.12 -10.92
C ILE A 666 -11.83 12.24 -11.96
N LYS A 667 -10.60 12.64 -12.30
CA LYS A 667 -10.35 13.70 -13.29
C LYS A 667 -10.45 13.21 -14.72
N ASP A 668 -10.28 11.91 -14.93
CA ASP A 668 -10.25 11.31 -16.24
C ASP A 668 -10.99 9.96 -16.23
N LEU A 669 -11.95 9.84 -17.14
CA LEU A 669 -12.63 8.59 -17.51
C LEU A 669 -12.55 8.33 -19.03
N SER A 670 -11.62 9.00 -19.72
CA SER A 670 -11.53 8.99 -21.19
C SER A 670 -11.18 7.62 -21.77
N THR A 671 -10.50 6.77 -20.98
CA THR A 671 -10.06 5.43 -21.41
C THR A 671 -11.04 4.37 -20.90
N VAL A 672 -11.88 3.86 -21.81
CA VAL A 672 -12.92 2.86 -21.49
C VAL A 672 -12.53 1.48 -22.03
N ALA A 673 -12.60 0.46 -21.17
CA ALA A 673 -12.61 -0.94 -21.59
C ALA A 673 -14.05 -1.47 -21.51
N PHE A 674 -14.57 -1.97 -22.63
CA PHE A 674 -15.93 -2.47 -22.74
C PHE A 674 -15.92 -3.95 -23.13
N ALA A 675 -16.56 -4.79 -22.32
CA ALA A 675 -16.87 -6.17 -22.67
C ALA A 675 -18.32 -6.47 -22.32
N ALA A 676 -18.95 -7.31 -23.13
CA ALA A 676 -20.34 -7.67 -22.95
C ALA A 676 -20.63 -9.06 -23.49
N SER A 677 -21.60 -9.72 -22.87
CA SER A 677 -22.14 -11.00 -23.33
C SER A 677 -23.11 -10.82 -24.47
N ASP A 678 -23.01 -11.67 -25.49
CA ASP A 678 -23.92 -11.65 -26.64
C ASP A 678 -25.39 -11.88 -26.22
N ARG A 679 -25.60 -12.60 -25.10
CA ARG A 679 -26.94 -12.80 -24.49
C ARG A 679 -27.62 -11.49 -24.09
N ALA A 680 -26.85 -10.41 -23.90
CA ALA A 680 -27.43 -9.12 -23.57
C ALA A 680 -28.28 -8.54 -24.72
N ASP A 681 -28.04 -8.97 -25.96
CA ASP A 681 -28.84 -8.61 -27.15
C ASP A 681 -29.90 -9.67 -27.50
N ASP A 682 -30.08 -10.73 -26.69
CA ASP A 682 -31.08 -11.77 -26.95
C ASP A 682 -32.49 -11.35 -26.48
N PHE A 683 -33.07 -10.41 -27.23
CA PHE A 683 -34.45 -9.94 -27.04
C PHE A 683 -34.97 -9.31 -28.35
N LYS A 684 -36.29 -9.27 -28.54
CA LYS A 684 -36.92 -8.64 -29.71
C LYS A 684 -37.19 -7.16 -29.44
N ASP A 685 -37.21 -6.35 -30.50
CA ASP A 685 -37.47 -4.90 -30.38
C ASP A 685 -38.85 -4.62 -29.76
N GLU A 686 -39.83 -5.48 -30.03
CA GLU A 686 -41.18 -5.45 -29.46
C GLU A 686 -41.17 -5.58 -27.93
N ASP A 687 -40.21 -6.33 -27.36
CA ASP A 687 -40.06 -6.53 -25.90
C ASP A 687 -39.58 -5.27 -25.17
N VAL A 688 -39.19 -4.22 -25.91
CA VAL A 688 -38.68 -2.96 -25.35
C VAL A 688 -39.68 -1.81 -25.47
N ALA A 689 -40.72 -1.96 -26.29
CA ALA A 689 -41.73 -0.91 -26.49
C ALA A 689 -42.39 -0.52 -25.15
N PRO A 690 -42.65 0.78 -24.90
CA PRO A 690 -42.47 1.93 -25.79
C PRO A 690 -41.08 2.59 -25.73
N HIS A 691 -40.09 1.97 -25.07
CA HIS A 691 -38.78 2.56 -24.87
C HIS A 691 -37.85 2.39 -26.07
N ALA A 692 -36.79 3.20 -26.09
CA ALA A 692 -35.74 3.06 -27.09
C ALA A 692 -34.97 1.74 -26.90
N VAL A 693 -34.89 0.96 -27.98
CA VAL A 693 -34.03 -0.23 -28.07
C VAL A 693 -32.57 0.20 -27.95
N VAL A 694 -31.82 -0.51 -27.10
CA VAL A 694 -30.38 -0.30 -26.91
C VAL A 694 -29.68 -1.64 -27.08
N ARG A 695 -28.87 -1.76 -28.12
CA ARG A 695 -28.03 -2.93 -28.40
C ARG A 695 -26.60 -2.69 -27.99
N LEU A 696 -25.77 -3.73 -27.96
CA LEU A 696 -24.34 -3.60 -27.67
C LEU A 696 -23.64 -2.63 -28.63
N ALA A 697 -24.03 -2.64 -29.91
CA ALA A 697 -23.51 -1.72 -30.93
C ALA A 697 -23.81 -0.23 -30.62
N ASP A 698 -24.94 0.05 -29.95
CA ASP A 698 -25.27 1.42 -29.54
C ASP A 698 -24.37 1.88 -28.39
N ILE A 699 -23.95 0.96 -27.52
CA ILE A 699 -22.98 1.23 -26.45
C ILE A 699 -21.62 1.55 -27.07
N GLU A 700 -21.14 0.72 -28.00
CA GLU A 700 -19.89 0.96 -28.75
C GLU A 700 -19.88 2.34 -29.41
N LYS A 701 -20.96 2.67 -30.13
CA LYS A 701 -21.13 3.96 -30.81
C LYS A 701 -21.18 5.13 -29.83
N SER A 702 -21.90 4.99 -28.71
CA SER A 702 -22.07 6.08 -27.74
C SER A 702 -20.79 6.39 -26.99
N LEU A 703 -19.95 5.38 -26.75
CA LEU A 703 -18.69 5.51 -26.01
C LEU A 703 -17.47 5.68 -26.91
N GLY A 704 -17.61 5.43 -28.22
CA GLY A 704 -16.49 5.48 -29.17
C GLY A 704 -15.46 4.38 -28.94
N VAL A 705 -15.89 3.21 -28.47
CA VAL A 705 -15.01 2.06 -28.16
C VAL A 705 -15.52 0.78 -28.80
N GLN A 706 -14.62 -0.16 -29.05
CA GLN A 706 -14.97 -1.51 -29.52
C GLN A 706 -15.15 -2.47 -28.34
N ARG A 707 -16.15 -3.35 -28.45
CA ARG A 707 -16.39 -4.46 -27.54
C ARG A 707 -15.26 -5.47 -27.60
N LEU A 708 -14.81 -5.90 -26.43
CA LEU A 708 -13.82 -6.95 -26.27
C LEU A 708 -14.55 -8.28 -26.09
N PRO A 709 -14.38 -9.25 -27.01
CA PRO A 709 -15.20 -10.48 -27.01
C PRO A 709 -14.77 -11.50 -25.96
N THR A 710 -13.50 -11.48 -25.52
CA THR A 710 -12.95 -12.52 -24.64
C THR A 710 -12.17 -11.94 -23.46
N TRP A 711 -12.02 -12.71 -22.39
CA TRP A 711 -11.17 -12.37 -21.24
C TRP A 711 -9.68 -12.19 -21.58
N ALA A 712 -9.17 -12.84 -22.64
CA ALA A 712 -7.80 -12.64 -23.10
C ALA A 712 -7.61 -11.23 -23.68
N HIS A 713 -8.50 -10.82 -24.61
CA HIS A 713 -8.56 -9.46 -25.14
C HIS A 713 -8.78 -8.41 -24.04
N TRP A 714 -9.61 -8.72 -23.05
CA TRP A 714 -9.81 -7.87 -21.86
C TRP A 714 -8.49 -7.62 -21.11
N LYS A 715 -7.77 -8.68 -20.72
CA LYS A 715 -6.49 -8.55 -20.01
C LYS A 715 -5.46 -7.77 -20.82
N ALA A 716 -5.37 -8.04 -22.12
CA ALA A 716 -4.47 -7.31 -23.02
C ALA A 716 -4.79 -5.81 -23.03
N ARG A 717 -6.08 -5.44 -23.14
CA ARG A 717 -6.53 -4.04 -23.08
C ARG A 717 -6.21 -3.37 -21.75
N VAL A 718 -6.44 -4.06 -20.63
CA VAL A 718 -6.13 -3.53 -19.29
C VAL A 718 -4.64 -3.27 -19.14
N ALA A 719 -3.80 -4.19 -19.62
CA ALA A 719 -2.34 -4.04 -19.57
C ALA A 719 -1.82 -2.92 -20.48
N GLU A 720 -2.38 -2.78 -21.69
CA GLU A 720 -1.90 -1.82 -22.69
C GLU A 720 -2.37 -0.39 -22.39
N GLN A 721 -3.65 -0.21 -22.05
CA GLN A 721 -4.28 1.12 -22.02
C GLN A 721 -4.58 1.63 -20.61
N SER A 722 -4.42 0.80 -19.57
CA SER A 722 -4.74 1.17 -18.19
C SER A 722 -6.08 1.94 -18.07
N PRO A 723 -7.19 1.32 -18.47
CA PRO A 723 -8.49 1.98 -18.56
C PRO A 723 -8.90 2.59 -17.21
N SER A 724 -9.53 3.76 -17.29
CA SER A 724 -10.08 4.50 -16.14
C SER A 724 -11.56 4.15 -15.88
N LEU A 725 -12.26 3.62 -16.90
CA LEU A 725 -13.61 3.07 -16.81
C LEU A 725 -13.64 1.63 -17.33
N LEU A 726 -14.12 0.70 -16.50
CA LEU A 726 -14.42 -0.69 -16.87
C LEU A 726 -15.92 -0.85 -17.03
N LEU A 727 -16.40 -1.19 -18.22
CA LEU A 727 -17.80 -1.46 -18.51
C LEU A 727 -17.99 -2.93 -18.86
N LEU A 728 -18.77 -3.63 -18.04
CA LEU A 728 -19.01 -5.07 -18.14
C LEU A 728 -20.52 -5.31 -18.16
N VAL A 729 -21.04 -5.86 -19.27
CA VAL A 729 -22.41 -6.38 -19.35
C VAL A 729 -22.35 -7.90 -19.40
N VAL A 730 -22.47 -8.56 -18.27
CA VAL A 730 -22.05 -9.97 -18.12
C VAL A 730 -23.22 -10.87 -17.74
N HIS A 731 -23.15 -12.13 -18.16
CA HIS A 731 -23.94 -13.18 -17.54
C HIS A 731 -23.14 -13.78 -16.39
N MET A 732 -23.79 -13.97 -15.24
CA MET A 732 -23.18 -14.63 -14.08
C MET A 732 -23.96 -15.90 -13.76
N GLU A 733 -23.23 -17.00 -13.66
CA GLU A 733 -23.77 -18.30 -13.27
C GLU A 733 -22.72 -19.02 -12.41
N ASN A 734 -23.12 -19.64 -11.29
CA ASN A 734 -22.23 -20.42 -10.42
C ASN A 734 -20.90 -19.73 -10.06
N THR A 735 -20.92 -18.43 -9.75
CA THR A 735 -19.73 -17.61 -9.46
C THR A 735 -18.71 -17.49 -10.61
N GLN A 736 -19.18 -17.65 -11.85
CA GLN A 736 -18.43 -17.46 -13.07
C GLN A 736 -19.04 -16.34 -13.90
N LEU A 737 -18.19 -15.54 -14.54
CA LEU A 737 -18.57 -14.48 -15.47
C LEU A 737 -18.40 -14.93 -16.91
N PHE A 738 -19.45 -14.79 -17.70
CA PHE A 738 -19.46 -15.19 -19.10
C PHE A 738 -19.59 -13.97 -20.01
N LEU A 739 -18.70 -13.90 -21.01
CA LEU A 739 -18.84 -13.05 -22.20
C LEU A 739 -19.41 -13.87 -23.37
N GLU A 740 -19.02 -15.14 -23.47
CA GLU A 740 -19.53 -16.11 -24.43
C GLU A 740 -19.88 -17.41 -23.67
N GLU A 741 -20.65 -18.31 -24.28
CA GLU A 741 -21.21 -19.48 -23.58
C GLU A 741 -20.15 -20.46 -23.08
N GLU A 742 -18.99 -20.54 -23.73
CA GLU A 742 -18.02 -21.62 -23.47
C GLU A 742 -16.88 -21.25 -22.49
N VAL A 743 -16.61 -19.95 -22.26
CA VAL A 743 -15.43 -19.52 -21.47
C VAL A 743 -15.82 -18.59 -20.33
N GLY A 744 -16.08 -19.21 -19.17
CA GLY A 744 -16.32 -18.51 -17.91
C GLY A 744 -15.04 -18.05 -17.21
N LEU A 745 -15.08 -16.86 -16.60
CA LEU A 745 -14.06 -16.37 -15.66
C LEU A 745 -14.55 -16.58 -14.24
N ASN A 746 -13.87 -17.46 -13.48
CA ASN A 746 -14.14 -17.65 -12.06
C ASN A 746 -13.92 -16.33 -11.30
N LEU A 747 -14.86 -15.95 -10.42
CA LEU A 747 -14.70 -14.76 -9.56
C LEU A 747 -13.41 -14.83 -8.74
N ALA A 748 -13.04 -16.01 -8.24
CA ALA A 748 -11.78 -16.20 -7.50
C ALA A 748 -10.51 -16.06 -8.37
N GLY A 749 -10.64 -16.16 -9.69
CA GLY A 749 -9.54 -15.97 -10.66
C GLY A 749 -9.38 -14.51 -11.12
N ILE A 750 -10.30 -13.62 -10.74
CA ILE A 750 -10.15 -12.18 -10.98
C ILE A 750 -8.94 -11.68 -10.18
N SER A 751 -8.18 -10.81 -10.81
CA SER A 751 -6.92 -10.28 -10.27
C SER A 751 -6.70 -8.86 -10.77
N ARG A 752 -5.61 -8.20 -10.35
CA ARG A 752 -5.22 -6.89 -10.88
C ARG A 752 -5.01 -6.88 -12.39
N MET A 753 -4.74 -8.02 -13.04
CA MET A 753 -4.67 -8.08 -14.51
C MET A 753 -6.03 -7.85 -15.18
N HIS A 754 -7.12 -8.04 -14.44
CA HIS A 754 -8.48 -7.81 -14.92
C HIS A 754 -8.99 -6.41 -14.55
N VAL A 755 -8.43 -5.77 -13.52
CA VAL A 755 -8.89 -4.48 -13.01
C VAL A 755 -7.97 -3.33 -13.41
N GLY A 756 -6.66 -3.55 -13.48
CA GLY A 756 -5.66 -2.51 -13.74
C GLY A 756 -5.18 -1.80 -12.48
N MET A 757 -4.10 -1.03 -12.61
CA MET A 757 -3.44 -0.34 -11.49
C MET A 757 -3.96 1.09 -11.26
N GLY A 758 -4.72 1.66 -12.20
CA GLY A 758 -5.17 3.05 -12.20
C GLY A 758 -6.39 3.38 -11.32
N ALA A 759 -6.82 2.43 -10.48
CA ALA A 759 -8.02 2.54 -9.66
C ALA A 759 -9.29 2.96 -10.42
N PRO A 760 -9.73 2.17 -11.42
CA PRO A 760 -10.84 2.55 -12.29
C PRO A 760 -12.20 2.51 -11.60
N VAL A 761 -13.16 3.19 -12.22
CA VAL A 761 -14.59 2.97 -11.98
C VAL A 761 -15.01 1.70 -12.71
N ALA A 762 -15.69 0.79 -12.03
CA ALA A 762 -16.28 -0.38 -12.68
C ALA A 762 -17.81 -0.30 -12.71
N ILE A 763 -18.40 -0.52 -13.88
CA ILE A 763 -19.83 -0.67 -14.08
C ILE A 763 -20.07 -2.10 -14.54
N THR A 764 -20.63 -2.94 -13.68
CA THR A 764 -20.86 -4.37 -13.91
C THR A 764 -22.34 -4.66 -13.87
N ILE A 765 -23.00 -4.73 -15.03
CA ILE A 765 -24.43 -4.96 -15.12
C ILE A 765 -24.67 -6.39 -15.59
N GLY A 766 -25.33 -7.19 -14.77
CA GLY A 766 -25.54 -8.60 -15.01
C GLY A 766 -26.32 -9.23 -13.87
N CYS A 767 -26.90 -10.40 -14.12
CA CYS A 767 -27.76 -11.07 -13.15
C CYS A 767 -27.07 -11.23 -11.81
N SER A 768 -27.68 -10.68 -10.76
CA SER A 768 -27.24 -10.80 -9.37
C SER A 768 -25.77 -10.46 -9.12
N THR A 769 -25.17 -9.61 -9.97
CA THR A 769 -23.75 -9.22 -9.89
C THR A 769 -23.38 -8.57 -8.55
N GLY A 770 -24.31 -7.86 -7.92
CA GLY A 770 -24.14 -7.24 -6.60
C GLY A 770 -24.45 -8.15 -5.41
N TYR A 771 -24.95 -9.36 -5.66
CA TYR A 771 -25.35 -10.33 -4.65
C TYR A 771 -24.42 -11.57 -4.69
N GLY A 772 -24.33 -12.31 -3.59
CA GLY A 772 -23.51 -13.51 -3.52
C GLY A 772 -23.73 -14.29 -2.23
N ASP A 773 -23.78 -15.61 -2.34
CA ASP A 773 -24.12 -16.52 -1.24
C ASP A 773 -22.94 -16.81 -0.30
N LEU A 774 -21.72 -16.43 -0.68
CA LEU A 774 -20.50 -16.66 0.10
C LEU A 774 -19.88 -15.34 0.58
N PRO A 775 -19.29 -15.31 1.81
CA PRO A 775 -18.57 -14.14 2.31
C PRO A 775 -17.45 -13.66 1.39
N GLY A 776 -17.59 -12.42 0.93
CA GLY A 776 -16.66 -11.79 0.00
C GLY A 776 -16.68 -12.38 -1.41
N GLY A 777 -17.75 -13.11 -1.76
CA GLY A 777 -17.97 -13.72 -3.07
C GLY A 777 -18.79 -12.85 -4.05
N THR A 778 -19.12 -11.61 -3.68
CA THR A 778 -19.79 -10.68 -4.62
C THR A 778 -18.78 -10.08 -5.59
N LEU A 779 -19.18 -9.85 -6.85
CA LEU A 779 -18.30 -9.24 -7.85
C LEU A 779 -17.79 -7.85 -7.42
N PRO A 780 -18.61 -6.95 -6.81
CA PRO A 780 -18.11 -5.71 -6.24
C PRO A 780 -16.97 -5.89 -5.24
N THR A 781 -17.11 -6.84 -4.29
CA THR A 781 -16.06 -7.10 -3.29
C THR A 781 -14.75 -7.52 -3.98
N VAL A 782 -14.85 -8.40 -4.98
CA VAL A 782 -13.69 -8.91 -5.72
C VAL A 782 -13.00 -7.79 -6.50
N LEU A 783 -13.75 -6.96 -7.23
CA LEU A 783 -13.18 -5.87 -8.01
C LEU A 783 -12.56 -4.77 -7.14
N LEU A 784 -13.23 -4.36 -6.06
CA LEU A 784 -12.70 -3.41 -5.07
C LEU A 784 -11.38 -3.93 -4.46
N ARG A 785 -11.33 -5.23 -4.11
CA ARG A 785 -10.11 -5.88 -3.58
C ARG A 785 -8.95 -5.80 -4.57
N HIS A 786 -9.22 -5.92 -5.85
CA HIS A 786 -8.21 -5.89 -6.91
C HIS A 786 -7.95 -4.49 -7.47
N GLY A 787 -8.44 -3.45 -6.80
CA GLY A 787 -8.02 -2.07 -7.02
C GLY A 787 -9.07 -1.18 -7.65
N ALA A 788 -10.28 -1.66 -7.96
CA ALA A 788 -11.35 -0.78 -8.43
C ALA A 788 -11.66 0.27 -7.36
N ARG A 789 -11.89 1.51 -7.77
CA ARG A 789 -12.22 2.60 -6.86
C ARG A 789 -13.65 2.53 -6.37
N MET A 790 -14.54 2.15 -7.27
CA MET A 790 -15.95 1.96 -7.03
C MET A 790 -16.51 0.94 -8.01
N VAL A 791 -17.61 0.31 -7.64
CA VAL A 791 -18.30 -0.67 -8.49
C VAL A 791 -19.79 -0.37 -8.48
N VAL A 792 -20.40 -0.26 -9.66
CA VAL A 792 -21.86 -0.24 -9.80
C VAL A 792 -22.31 -1.63 -10.24
N ALA A 793 -23.25 -2.23 -9.51
CA ALA A 793 -23.76 -3.57 -9.79
C ALA A 793 -25.28 -3.68 -9.60
N ALA A 794 -25.87 -4.75 -10.16
CA ALA A 794 -27.28 -5.06 -10.01
C ALA A 794 -27.51 -6.09 -8.88
N MET A 795 -28.46 -5.81 -7.98
CA MET A 795 -28.77 -6.67 -6.84
C MET A 795 -29.65 -7.87 -7.17
N THR A 796 -30.28 -7.85 -8.34
CA THR A 796 -31.21 -8.90 -8.81
C THR A 796 -30.79 -9.37 -10.20
N ASP A 797 -31.49 -10.37 -10.70
CA ASP A 797 -31.45 -10.71 -12.11
C ASP A 797 -31.92 -9.52 -12.97
N VAL A 798 -31.37 -9.42 -14.17
CA VAL A 798 -31.61 -8.30 -15.09
C VAL A 798 -31.85 -8.81 -16.50
N LEU A 799 -32.81 -8.23 -17.20
CA LEU A 799 -33.07 -8.53 -18.61
C LEU A 799 -32.11 -7.77 -19.51
N GLY A 800 -31.63 -8.41 -20.58
CA GLY A 800 -30.66 -7.83 -21.52
C GLY A 800 -31.01 -6.42 -22.00
N ARG A 801 -32.28 -6.21 -22.39
CA ARG A 801 -32.81 -4.90 -22.82
C ARG A 801 -32.62 -3.77 -21.79
N HIS A 802 -32.76 -4.07 -20.50
CA HIS A 802 -32.59 -3.09 -19.44
C HIS A 802 -31.12 -2.97 -19.02
N ALA A 803 -30.37 -4.09 -19.05
CA ALA A 803 -28.94 -4.11 -18.77
C ALA A 803 -28.14 -3.24 -19.76
N ASN A 804 -28.40 -3.36 -21.06
CA ASN A 804 -27.77 -2.55 -22.10
C ASN A 804 -28.03 -1.06 -21.90
N ARG A 805 -29.29 -0.69 -21.65
CA ARG A 805 -29.67 0.71 -21.39
C ARG A 805 -29.00 1.25 -20.13
N ALA A 806 -29.00 0.49 -19.03
CA ALA A 806 -28.34 0.87 -17.79
C ALA A 806 -26.83 1.06 -17.97
N ALA A 807 -26.17 0.11 -18.61
CA ALA A 807 -24.74 0.17 -18.91
C ALA A 807 -24.37 1.43 -19.71
N ARG A 808 -25.12 1.71 -20.79
CA ARG A 808 -24.92 2.90 -21.62
C ARG A 808 -25.15 4.19 -20.84
N ASP A 809 -26.31 4.32 -20.20
CA ASP A 809 -26.73 5.56 -19.55
C ASP A 809 -25.86 5.90 -18.34
N LEU A 810 -25.42 4.87 -17.58
CA LEU A 810 -24.39 5.02 -16.54
C LEU A 810 -23.07 5.49 -17.14
N ALA A 811 -22.52 4.78 -18.13
CA ALA A 811 -21.23 5.12 -18.71
C ALA A 811 -21.22 6.56 -19.26
N ILE A 812 -22.27 6.97 -19.97
CA ILE A 812 -22.43 8.36 -20.46
C ILE A 812 -22.52 9.36 -19.29
N GLY A 813 -23.29 9.03 -18.25
CA GLY A 813 -23.44 9.90 -17.07
C GLY A 813 -22.10 10.14 -16.37
N PHE A 814 -21.33 9.08 -16.14
CA PHE A 814 -19.99 9.15 -15.56
C PHE A 814 -19.01 9.93 -16.46
N LEU A 815 -18.98 9.64 -17.76
CA LEU A 815 -18.13 10.36 -18.73
C LEU A 815 -18.47 11.85 -18.80
N SER A 816 -19.75 12.20 -18.75
CA SER A 816 -20.23 13.58 -18.79
C SER A 816 -19.88 14.32 -17.51
N ALA A 817 -20.06 13.68 -16.35
CA ALA A 817 -19.67 14.23 -15.06
C ALA A 817 -18.15 14.44 -14.97
N ALA A 818 -17.33 13.51 -15.47
CA ALA A 818 -15.88 13.67 -15.53
C ALA A 818 -15.43 14.86 -16.41
N LYS A 819 -16.21 15.22 -17.44
CA LYS A 819 -15.95 16.38 -18.31
C LYS A 819 -16.57 17.69 -17.80
N SER A 820 -17.35 17.64 -16.72
CA SER A 820 -18.06 18.80 -16.19
C SER A 820 -17.10 19.84 -15.62
N PRO A 821 -17.32 21.15 -15.86
CA PRO A 821 -16.55 22.21 -15.22
C PRO A 821 -16.86 22.32 -13.72
N THR A 822 -18.03 21.85 -13.28
CA THR A 822 -18.43 21.80 -11.88
C THR A 822 -18.24 20.39 -11.31
N PRO A 823 -17.68 20.25 -10.10
CA PRO A 823 -17.62 18.98 -9.37
C PRO A 823 -19.00 18.30 -9.27
N VAL A 824 -19.07 17.02 -9.61
CA VAL A 824 -20.29 16.20 -9.46
C VAL A 824 -19.97 14.99 -8.58
N LEU A 825 -20.83 14.69 -7.61
CA LEU A 825 -20.62 13.52 -6.74
C LEU A 825 -21.19 12.25 -7.37
N VAL A 826 -20.50 11.12 -7.19
CA VAL A 826 -20.99 9.79 -7.60
C VAL A 826 -22.41 9.53 -7.10
N GLY A 827 -22.68 9.86 -5.83
CA GLY A 827 -24.01 9.66 -5.23
C GLY A 827 -25.13 10.38 -5.98
N GLU A 828 -24.86 11.56 -6.54
CA GLU A 828 -25.82 12.36 -7.31
C GLU A 828 -26.11 11.74 -8.68
N ILE A 829 -25.09 11.19 -9.33
CA ILE A 829 -25.22 10.47 -10.61
C ILE A 829 -26.12 9.25 -10.42
N MET A 830 -25.86 8.47 -9.37
CA MET A 830 -26.67 7.30 -9.04
C MET A 830 -28.12 7.69 -8.77
N GLY A 831 -28.37 8.68 -7.89
CA GLY A 831 -29.74 9.15 -7.62
C GLY A 831 -30.47 9.62 -8.88
N THR A 832 -29.80 10.37 -9.75
CA THR A 832 -30.37 10.85 -11.02
C THR A 832 -30.75 9.70 -11.94
N LEU A 833 -29.89 8.69 -12.06
CA LEU A 833 -30.14 7.53 -12.91
C LEU A 833 -31.31 6.69 -12.39
N ARG A 834 -31.36 6.40 -11.08
CA ARG A 834 -32.47 5.63 -10.49
C ARG A 834 -33.82 6.30 -10.75
N ARG A 835 -33.86 7.62 -10.56
CA ARG A 835 -35.07 8.42 -10.84
C ARG A 835 -35.44 8.42 -12.31
N LYS A 836 -34.46 8.49 -13.22
CA LYS A 836 -34.70 8.39 -14.67
C LYS A 836 -35.34 7.05 -15.03
N PHE A 837 -34.80 5.93 -14.55
CA PHE A 837 -35.37 4.61 -14.80
C PHE A 837 -36.79 4.47 -14.26
N LEU A 838 -37.05 4.93 -13.03
CA LEU A 838 -38.39 4.90 -12.47
C LEU A 838 -39.37 5.82 -13.19
N ALA A 839 -38.91 6.95 -13.72
CA ALA A 839 -39.74 7.83 -14.54
C ALA A 839 -40.09 7.17 -15.88
N ASP A 840 -39.21 6.31 -16.40
CA ASP A 840 -39.47 5.49 -17.56
C ASP A 840 -40.18 4.17 -17.21
N GLU A 841 -40.71 4.01 -15.99
CA GLU A 841 -41.40 2.80 -15.51
C GLU A 841 -40.54 1.52 -15.51
N ILE A 842 -39.22 1.67 -15.38
CA ILE A 842 -38.26 0.57 -15.32
C ILE A 842 -37.81 0.36 -13.87
N ALA A 843 -38.19 -0.77 -13.27
CA ALA A 843 -37.84 -1.13 -11.89
C ALA A 843 -36.33 -1.31 -11.65
N LEU A 844 -35.54 -1.57 -12.71
CA LEU A 844 -34.08 -1.75 -12.62
C LEU A 844 -33.39 -0.60 -11.88
N GLY A 845 -33.95 0.62 -11.94
CA GLY A 845 -33.43 1.76 -11.17
C GLY A 845 -33.24 1.45 -9.67
N LEU A 846 -34.15 0.69 -9.05
CA LEU A 846 -34.02 0.32 -7.62
C LEU A 846 -33.00 -0.81 -7.39
N ALA A 847 -32.76 -1.66 -8.38
CA ALA A 847 -31.80 -2.77 -8.27
C ALA A 847 -30.34 -2.35 -8.48
N LEU A 848 -30.08 -1.14 -8.99
CA LEU A 848 -28.72 -0.62 -9.21
C LEU A 848 -28.14 -0.01 -7.94
N VAL A 849 -27.00 -0.54 -7.51
CA VAL A 849 -26.30 -0.13 -6.29
C VAL A 849 -24.84 0.20 -6.60
N ALA A 850 -24.33 1.26 -5.99
CA ALA A 850 -22.92 1.62 -6.02
C ALA A 850 -22.23 1.18 -4.72
N PHE A 851 -21.05 0.59 -4.85
CA PHE A 851 -20.17 0.17 -3.77
C PHE A 851 -18.91 1.04 -3.81
N GLY A 852 -18.57 1.68 -2.69
CA GLY A 852 -17.49 2.67 -2.59
C GLY A 852 -17.93 4.01 -1.98
N ASP A 853 -17.05 5.01 -2.04
CA ASP A 853 -17.25 6.35 -1.46
C ASP A 853 -18.18 7.19 -2.33
N ALA A 854 -19.35 7.56 -1.79
CA ALA A 854 -20.37 8.34 -2.52
C ALA A 854 -19.94 9.79 -2.75
N ASP A 855 -18.99 10.29 -1.96
CA ASP A 855 -18.40 11.61 -2.07
C ASP A 855 -17.22 11.65 -3.06
N THR A 856 -16.98 10.56 -3.80
CA THR A 856 -16.05 10.60 -4.93
C THR A 856 -16.51 11.66 -5.93
N VAL A 857 -15.66 12.64 -6.16
CA VAL A 857 -15.90 13.76 -7.08
C VAL A 857 -15.50 13.36 -8.49
N LEU A 858 -16.34 13.70 -9.48
CA LEU A 858 -16.01 13.68 -10.90
C LEU A 858 -15.88 15.11 -11.43
N GLY A 859 -14.92 15.30 -12.33
CA GLY A 859 -14.64 16.60 -12.94
C GLY A 859 -13.73 17.47 -12.07
N ASN A 860 -13.73 18.78 -12.35
CA ASN A 860 -12.82 19.81 -11.84
C ASN A 860 -11.52 19.94 -12.68
N LYS A 861 -11.42 21.05 -13.42
CA LYS A 861 -10.22 21.44 -14.18
C LYS A 861 -9.02 21.68 -13.26
#